data_AF-A0A522Z3Y6-F1
#
_entry.id   AF-A0A522Z3Y6-F1
#
_cell.length_a   1.000
_cell.length_b   1.000
_cell.length_c   1.000
_cell.angle_alpha   90.00
_cell.angle_beta   90.00
_cell.angle_gamma   90.00
#
_symmetry.space_group_name_H-M   'P 1'
#
loop_
_entity.id
_entity.type
_entity.pdbx_description
1 polymer ?
#
loop_
_entity_poly.entity_id
_entity_poly.type
_entity_poly.pdbx_seq_one_letter_code
_entity_poly.pdbx_strand_id
1 'polypeptide(L)'
;MNPLQQLEAQGQSPWYDSISRDMLSSGELARLVAEEGLKGVTSNPAIFEKAITKGAAYDAPLRAALAEGVTDPKALFERLAVPDIRDAADVLKPVFEASQGADGYVSLEVSPDLAHDSAGTAAEAKRLFAAVGRPNVMIKIPATRAGLPAIEEAVAAGIPVNVTLIFSLERYMGVMNAYLAGLERRVKAGETLAPNASVASFFVSRIDTAVDALLPRDTPLRGRVAVANAKTAYRLFRQVFDGDRFKALAAKGARVQRPLWASTGTKDPAYSDVLYVDELIGPDTVNTIPPATWNAFKDHGKVRRTVDEGAEDARRTLDELRRRGVDLTAVTDKLEEEGVKSFAAAFDTLLKHLSEKAARILAAPAGGTAARVWGRDASLWKADAPAQDFIRGFLGWLDLPSSMTSRVAEVRAFADEVRGAGFEHVVVLGMGGSSLACEVFRTARPAEAGRPRLHVLDSTDPGSVAACEAAAPPEKTLYVVSSKSGTTVEPLRLMDYFLAKAGGDGSRFCAVTDPGTPFEAFAREKGFRKVFTNPADVGGRFSALSLFGLVPAALAGWDVGALLARAAALADATREDSDANPGLSLGKALAREAKAGRDKLVVLAAPELESFGLWLEQLVAESVGKEGKGVVPVAGAPARDAAAYAADSVFVLVSHAGQVGQPEALAGALEGAGRTVLRFELDAPEALGAEFFRWEFATAVLGAELGVNPFDQPDVQAAKDMTKAALAELKAAGSLSAPAPAAGDDAWSVAFSAAAAEAGRGAANNEEALARFLAQAAPGNYAAVLAYLASDGRHADALQSLRRTVAETTGLSVQGGYGPRYLHSTGQLHKGGPNTGLFLVLAREGGADLDIPGAGLTFGQLCRAQALGDFRALDAAGRRAAYVVLKGDPGAALLRLAAAAAAAARTPARA
;
A
#
# COMPACT_ATOMS: atom_id res chain seq x y z
N MET A 1 15.90 -19.28 -19.42
CA MET A 1 17.09 -19.24 -18.54
C MET A 1 17.57 -17.80 -18.50
N ASN A 2 17.42 -17.12 -17.37
CA ASN A 2 17.79 -15.70 -17.25
C ASN A 2 19.33 -15.53 -17.16
N PRO A 3 19.89 -14.31 -17.33
CA PRO A 3 21.33 -14.07 -17.27
C PRO A 3 22.01 -14.55 -15.97
N LEU A 4 21.35 -14.44 -14.82
CA LEU A 4 21.93 -14.88 -13.53
C LEU A 4 22.18 -16.39 -13.51
N GLN A 5 21.24 -17.18 -14.02
CA GLN A 5 21.39 -18.64 -14.16
C GLN A 5 22.52 -19.03 -15.10
N GLN A 6 22.81 -18.20 -16.11
CA GLN A 6 23.87 -18.48 -17.07
C GLN A 6 25.28 -18.24 -16.51
N LEU A 7 25.44 -17.51 -15.40
CA LEU A 7 26.74 -17.28 -14.74
C LEU A 7 27.40 -18.58 -14.29
N GLU A 8 26.61 -19.58 -13.89
CA GLU A 8 27.10 -20.90 -13.47
C GLU A 8 27.89 -21.59 -14.59
N ALA A 9 27.45 -21.44 -15.85
CA ALA A 9 28.18 -21.98 -17.01
C ALA A 9 29.53 -21.30 -17.25
N GLN A 10 29.74 -20.09 -16.69
CA GLN A 10 31.02 -19.38 -16.71
C GLN A 10 31.85 -19.65 -15.44
N GLY A 11 31.36 -20.48 -14.53
CA GLY A 11 32.00 -20.81 -13.25
C GLY A 11 31.93 -19.69 -12.20
N GLN A 12 30.97 -18.76 -12.34
CA GLN A 12 30.69 -17.71 -11.36
C GLN A 12 29.37 -17.96 -10.63
N SER A 13 29.39 -17.82 -9.30
CA SER A 13 28.19 -17.98 -8.46
C SER A 13 27.55 -16.63 -8.12
N PRO A 14 26.26 -16.40 -8.45
CA PRO A 14 25.55 -15.19 -8.05
C PRO A 14 25.03 -15.31 -6.61
N TRP A 15 25.47 -14.41 -5.74
CA TRP A 15 24.99 -14.27 -4.36
C TRP A 15 24.17 -12.98 -4.22
N TYR A 16 23.22 -12.98 -3.30
CA TYR A 16 22.37 -11.83 -3.01
C TYR A 16 22.90 -11.03 -1.83
N ASP A 17 23.11 -9.72 -2.02
CA ASP A 17 23.62 -8.82 -0.97
C ASP A 17 22.48 -8.16 -0.18
N SER A 18 21.60 -8.99 0.39
CA SER A 18 20.51 -8.57 1.27
C SER A 18 19.93 -9.76 2.02
N ILE A 19 19.45 -9.52 3.23
CA ILE A 19 18.65 -10.48 4.02
C ILE A 19 17.62 -9.73 4.86
N SER A 20 16.40 -10.26 4.95
CA SER A 20 15.36 -9.76 5.86
C SER A 20 14.39 -10.87 6.24
N ARG A 21 13.77 -10.74 7.42
CA ARG A 21 12.72 -11.64 7.89
C ARG A 21 11.47 -11.65 7.00
N ASP A 22 11.13 -10.52 6.40
CA ASP A 22 10.04 -10.42 5.42
C ASP A 22 10.32 -11.27 4.18
N MET A 23 11.55 -11.23 3.65
CA MET A 23 11.95 -12.02 2.49
C MET A 23 11.96 -13.54 2.79
N LEU A 24 12.25 -13.92 4.02
CA LEU A 24 12.18 -15.33 4.47
C LEU A 24 10.73 -15.79 4.62
N SER A 25 9.91 -15.02 5.34
CA SER A 25 8.52 -15.40 5.65
C SER A 25 7.57 -15.31 4.46
N SER A 26 7.83 -14.44 3.49
CA SER A 26 7.04 -14.33 2.25
C SER A 26 7.34 -15.44 1.24
N GLY A 27 8.43 -16.19 1.44
CA GLY A 27 8.94 -17.16 0.47
C GLY A 27 9.79 -16.55 -0.66
N GLU A 28 10.07 -15.24 -0.63
CA GLU A 28 10.87 -14.57 -1.66
C GLU A 28 12.28 -15.16 -1.80
N LEU A 29 12.98 -15.48 -0.70
CA LEU A 29 14.31 -16.09 -0.79
C LEU A 29 14.26 -17.44 -1.50
N ALA A 30 13.26 -18.26 -1.17
CA ALA A 30 13.07 -19.57 -1.81
C ALA A 30 12.76 -19.41 -3.31
N ARG A 31 11.99 -18.38 -3.69
CA ARG A 31 11.73 -18.01 -5.08
C ARG A 31 13.02 -17.62 -5.82
N LEU A 32 13.89 -16.80 -5.22
CA LEU A 32 15.18 -16.42 -5.82
C LEU A 32 16.08 -17.64 -6.07
N VAL A 33 16.07 -18.63 -5.17
CA VAL A 33 16.77 -19.91 -5.38
C VAL A 33 16.17 -20.68 -6.55
N ALA A 34 14.85 -20.88 -6.56
CA ALA A 34 14.18 -21.73 -7.53
C ALA A 34 14.15 -21.14 -8.95
N GLU A 35 13.89 -19.83 -9.06
CA GLU A 35 13.59 -19.17 -10.34
C GLU A 35 14.77 -18.36 -10.88
N GLU A 36 15.64 -17.84 -10.01
CA GLU A 36 16.66 -16.86 -10.38
C GLU A 36 18.10 -17.39 -10.24
N GLY A 37 18.28 -18.62 -9.75
CA GLY A 37 19.59 -19.28 -9.70
C GLY A 37 20.48 -18.81 -8.56
N LEU A 38 19.91 -18.26 -7.48
CA LEU A 38 20.64 -17.80 -6.31
C LEU A 38 21.52 -18.90 -5.68
N LYS A 39 22.80 -18.58 -5.43
CA LYS A 39 23.79 -19.53 -4.89
C LYS A 39 24.30 -19.19 -3.47
N GLY A 40 23.88 -18.08 -2.88
CA GLY A 40 24.26 -17.71 -1.51
C GLY A 40 23.83 -16.30 -1.13
N VAL A 41 23.97 -15.93 0.14
CA VAL A 41 23.52 -14.64 0.67
C VAL A 41 24.60 -14.01 1.55
N THR A 42 24.78 -12.69 1.43
CA THR A 42 25.57 -11.91 2.38
C THR A 42 24.71 -10.98 3.22
N SER A 43 25.10 -10.83 4.48
CA SER A 43 24.60 -9.79 5.38
C SER A 43 25.72 -8.82 5.77
N ASN A 44 25.32 -7.69 6.34
CA ASN A 44 26.17 -6.70 7.01
C ASN A 44 25.29 -5.87 7.98
N PRO A 45 25.89 -5.09 8.90
CA PRO A 45 25.12 -4.26 9.84
C PRO A 45 24.09 -3.34 9.20
N ALA A 46 24.41 -2.69 8.08
CA ALA A 46 23.47 -1.77 7.42
C ALA A 46 22.26 -2.49 6.78
N ILE A 47 22.44 -3.73 6.32
CA ILE A 47 21.34 -4.57 5.82
C ILE A 47 20.38 -4.90 6.98
N PHE A 48 20.92 -5.35 8.12
CA PHE A 48 20.10 -5.66 9.29
C PHE A 48 19.45 -4.42 9.90
N GLU A 49 20.14 -3.28 9.93
CA GLU A 49 19.60 -2.03 10.46
C GLU A 49 18.33 -1.64 9.70
N LYS A 50 18.40 -1.64 8.36
CA LYS A 50 17.24 -1.41 7.50
C LYS A 50 16.14 -2.45 7.68
N ALA A 51 16.50 -3.73 7.82
CA ALA A 51 15.52 -4.81 7.98
C ALA A 51 14.78 -4.74 9.34
N ILE A 52 15.52 -4.53 10.43
CA ILE A 52 14.99 -4.54 11.80
C ILE A 52 14.14 -3.31 12.10
N THR A 53 14.59 -2.14 11.61
CA THR A 53 13.93 -0.87 11.91
C THR A 53 12.70 -0.61 11.03
N LYS A 54 12.63 -1.22 9.85
CA LYS A 54 11.52 -1.08 8.91
C LYS A 54 10.44 -2.13 9.16
N GLY A 55 9.19 -1.69 9.31
CA GLY A 55 8.04 -2.59 9.47
C GLY A 55 7.95 -3.28 10.84
N ALA A 56 6.98 -4.19 10.97
CA ALA A 56 6.61 -4.85 12.23
C ALA A 56 7.15 -6.28 12.37
N ALA A 57 7.86 -6.81 11.36
CA ALA A 57 8.29 -8.21 11.29
C ALA A 57 9.18 -8.66 12.47
N TYR A 58 9.94 -7.72 13.03
CA TYR A 58 10.84 -7.95 14.16
C TYR A 58 10.21 -7.63 15.53
N ASP A 59 8.99 -7.08 15.58
CA ASP A 59 8.39 -6.60 16.83
C ASP A 59 8.04 -7.75 17.78
N ALA A 60 7.45 -8.83 17.27
CA ALA A 60 7.07 -9.98 18.10
C ALA A 60 8.30 -10.72 18.67
N PRO A 61 9.33 -11.07 17.87
CA PRO A 61 10.58 -11.61 18.41
C PRO A 61 11.27 -10.68 19.40
N LEU A 62 11.26 -9.36 19.13
CA LEU A 62 11.84 -8.37 20.04
C LEU A 62 11.07 -8.30 21.37
N ARG A 63 9.73 -8.36 21.35
CA ARG A 63 8.90 -8.48 22.57
C ARG A 63 9.24 -9.74 23.37
N ALA A 64 9.41 -10.88 22.69
CA ALA A 64 9.75 -12.14 23.36
C ALA A 64 11.12 -12.05 24.06
N ALA A 65 12.15 -11.53 23.37
CA ALA A 65 13.47 -11.34 23.97
C ALA A 65 13.45 -10.38 25.16
N LEU A 66 12.69 -9.28 25.07
CA LEU A 66 12.52 -8.33 26.17
C LEU A 66 11.78 -8.95 27.36
N ALA A 67 10.76 -9.79 27.12
CA ALA A 67 10.03 -10.49 28.17
C ALA A 67 10.91 -11.53 28.90
N GLU A 68 11.91 -12.10 28.22
CA GLU A 68 12.94 -12.97 28.80
C GLU A 68 14.03 -12.18 29.56
N GLY A 69 13.95 -10.85 29.61
CA GLY A 69 14.90 -9.99 30.30
C GLY A 69 16.17 -9.64 29.51
N VAL A 70 16.19 -9.89 28.19
CA VAL A 70 17.31 -9.49 27.33
C VAL A 70 17.23 -7.98 27.06
N THR A 71 18.13 -7.20 27.66
CA THR A 71 18.14 -5.73 27.52
C THR A 71 19.38 -5.17 26.84
N ASP A 72 20.46 -5.97 26.74
CA ASP A 72 21.67 -5.54 26.04
C ASP A 72 21.42 -5.46 24.51
N PRO A 73 21.71 -4.34 23.84
CA PRO A 73 21.43 -4.18 22.41
C PRO A 73 22.15 -5.19 21.52
N LYS A 74 23.38 -5.62 21.87
CA LYS A 74 24.12 -6.61 21.08
C LYS A 74 23.47 -7.98 21.23
N ALA A 75 23.10 -8.37 22.44
CA ALA A 75 22.34 -9.60 22.70
C ALA A 75 20.98 -9.60 22.00
N LEU A 76 20.27 -8.47 22.00
CA LEU A 76 19.01 -8.31 21.25
C LEU A 76 19.23 -8.48 19.75
N PHE A 77 20.26 -7.84 19.18
CA PHE A 77 20.58 -7.98 17.76
C PHE A 77 20.83 -9.44 17.40
N GLU A 78 21.65 -10.16 18.16
CA GLU A 78 21.92 -11.58 17.90
C GLU A 78 20.67 -12.45 18.03
N ARG A 79 19.79 -12.17 19.01
CA ARG A 79 18.50 -12.87 19.14
C ARG A 79 17.61 -12.72 17.92
N LEU A 80 17.75 -11.63 17.17
CA LEU A 80 17.01 -11.40 15.93
C LEU A 80 17.75 -11.97 14.72
N ALA A 81 19.05 -11.72 14.60
CA ALA A 81 19.85 -12.05 13.42
C ALA A 81 20.19 -13.55 13.31
N VAL A 82 20.49 -14.24 14.43
CA VAL A 82 20.89 -15.66 14.39
C VAL A 82 19.77 -16.56 13.83
N PRO A 83 18.49 -16.42 14.23
CA PRO A 83 17.39 -17.14 13.59
C PRO A 83 17.26 -16.83 12.10
N ASP A 84 17.34 -15.56 11.68
CA ASP A 84 17.24 -15.19 10.27
C ASP A 84 18.33 -15.85 9.42
N ILE A 85 19.57 -15.87 9.92
CA ILE A 85 20.70 -16.53 9.24
C ILE A 85 20.50 -18.05 9.20
N ARG A 86 19.98 -18.66 10.29
CA ARG A 86 19.68 -20.10 10.34
C ARG A 86 18.60 -20.48 9.34
N ASP A 87 17.53 -19.71 9.26
CA ASP A 87 16.41 -19.96 8.35
C ASP A 87 16.84 -19.76 6.89
N ALA A 88 17.64 -18.72 6.60
CA ALA A 88 18.23 -18.54 5.28
C ALA A 88 19.17 -19.70 4.89
N ALA A 89 19.95 -20.22 5.85
CA ALA A 89 20.81 -21.37 5.63
C ALA A 89 19.97 -22.64 5.35
N ASP A 90 18.82 -22.80 5.99
CA ASP A 90 17.89 -23.90 5.71
C ASP A 90 17.27 -23.78 4.31
N VAL A 91 16.92 -22.58 3.86
CA VAL A 91 16.45 -22.33 2.48
C VAL A 91 17.53 -22.65 1.44
N LEU A 92 18.79 -22.35 1.72
CA LEU A 92 19.92 -22.61 0.81
C LEU A 92 20.51 -24.01 0.94
N LYS A 93 20.05 -24.82 1.89
CA LYS A 93 20.55 -26.18 2.12
C LYS A 93 20.50 -27.06 0.85
N PRO A 94 19.43 -27.05 0.02
CA PRO A 94 19.42 -27.83 -1.22
C PRO A 94 20.53 -27.41 -2.21
N VAL A 95 20.86 -26.12 -2.28
CA VAL A 95 21.97 -25.61 -3.10
C VAL A 95 23.31 -26.07 -2.54
N PHE A 96 23.46 -26.03 -1.22
CA PHE A 96 24.66 -26.50 -0.54
C PHE A 96 24.90 -28.00 -0.79
N GLU A 97 23.87 -28.83 -0.67
CA GLU A 97 23.96 -30.26 -0.91
C GLU A 97 24.25 -30.58 -2.39
N ALA A 98 23.52 -29.94 -3.32
CA ALA A 98 23.69 -30.16 -4.76
C ALA A 98 25.09 -29.76 -5.25
N SER A 99 25.65 -28.69 -4.68
CA SER A 99 27.00 -28.21 -5.00
C SER A 99 28.11 -28.89 -4.18
N GLN A 100 27.75 -29.89 -3.35
CA GLN A 100 28.65 -30.58 -2.43
C GLN A 100 29.42 -29.60 -1.53
N GLY A 101 28.77 -28.54 -1.06
CA GLY A 101 29.34 -27.49 -0.23
C GLY A 101 30.21 -26.48 -0.99
N ALA A 102 30.05 -26.36 -2.32
CA ALA A 102 30.69 -25.27 -3.07
C ALA A 102 29.90 -23.97 -2.88
N ASP A 103 28.58 -24.04 -2.88
CA ASP A 103 27.66 -22.92 -2.76
C ASP A 103 26.60 -23.17 -1.68
N GLY A 104 25.55 -22.36 -1.65
CA GLY A 104 24.47 -22.45 -0.67
C GLY A 104 24.80 -21.84 0.69
N TYR A 105 25.72 -20.88 0.74
CA TYR A 105 26.17 -20.28 2.00
C TYR A 105 25.41 -19.00 2.37
N VAL A 106 25.29 -18.76 3.68
CA VAL A 106 24.84 -17.49 4.25
C VAL A 106 25.96 -16.91 5.12
N SER A 107 26.30 -15.64 4.91
CA SER A 107 27.35 -14.97 5.69
C SER A 107 26.79 -14.16 6.86
N LEU A 108 27.34 -14.37 8.06
CA LEU A 108 27.09 -13.56 9.27
C LEU A 108 28.42 -12.95 9.76
N GLU A 109 28.42 -11.65 10.02
CA GLU A 109 29.61 -10.90 10.40
C GLU A 109 29.86 -10.88 11.90
N VAL A 110 31.15 -10.93 12.29
CA VAL A 110 31.58 -10.65 13.67
C VAL A 110 31.34 -9.17 14.02
N SER A 111 31.36 -8.83 15.30
CA SER A 111 31.27 -7.43 15.71
C SER A 111 32.41 -6.59 15.10
N PRO A 112 32.13 -5.45 14.44
CA PRO A 112 33.16 -4.56 13.90
C PRO A 112 34.13 -4.01 14.96
N ASP A 113 33.71 -3.95 16.23
CA ASP A 113 34.56 -3.52 17.35
C ASP A 113 35.77 -4.44 17.55
N LEU A 114 35.68 -5.69 17.09
CA LEU A 114 36.75 -6.68 17.18
C LEU A 114 37.70 -6.65 15.99
N ALA A 115 37.50 -5.76 15.00
CA ALA A 115 38.30 -5.73 13.77
C ALA A 115 39.81 -5.55 13.99
N HIS A 116 40.22 -5.06 15.17
CA HIS A 116 41.63 -4.92 15.57
C HIS A 116 42.05 -5.86 16.72
N ASP A 117 41.19 -6.78 17.15
CA ASP A 117 41.45 -7.81 18.17
C ASP A 117 41.37 -9.21 17.54
N SER A 118 42.54 -9.80 17.27
CA SER A 118 42.63 -11.13 16.66
C SER A 118 42.02 -12.23 17.53
N ALA A 119 42.27 -12.20 18.84
CA ALA A 119 41.84 -13.26 19.75
C ALA A 119 40.32 -13.17 19.97
N GLY A 120 39.81 -11.96 20.19
CA GLY A 120 38.38 -11.70 20.30
C GLY A 120 37.62 -12.07 19.02
N THR A 121 38.13 -11.69 17.84
CA THR A 121 37.53 -12.06 16.56
C THR A 121 37.46 -13.58 16.36
N ALA A 122 38.53 -14.32 16.66
CA ALA A 122 38.56 -15.77 16.50
C ALA A 122 37.62 -16.49 17.48
N ALA A 123 37.54 -16.00 18.73
CA ALA A 123 36.60 -16.52 19.72
C ALA A 123 35.15 -16.27 19.31
N GLU A 124 34.86 -15.07 18.81
CA GLU A 124 33.53 -14.68 18.36
C GLU A 124 33.08 -15.47 17.13
N ALA A 125 33.99 -15.71 16.18
CA ALA A 125 33.71 -16.55 15.02
C ALA A 125 33.30 -17.99 15.43
N LYS A 126 34.02 -18.59 16.38
CA LYS A 126 33.68 -19.92 16.93
C LYS A 126 32.30 -19.90 17.61
N ARG A 127 32.00 -18.86 18.39
CA ARG A 127 30.72 -18.70 19.10
C ARG A 127 29.54 -18.53 18.14
N LEU A 128 29.64 -17.62 17.17
CA LEU A 128 28.57 -17.36 16.19
C LEU A 128 28.31 -18.59 15.31
N PHE A 129 29.36 -19.26 14.84
CA PHE A 129 29.21 -20.48 14.04
C PHE A 129 28.46 -21.57 14.81
N ALA A 130 28.82 -21.79 16.09
CA ALA A 130 28.13 -22.72 16.96
C ALA A 130 26.68 -22.28 17.25
N ALA A 131 26.43 -20.98 17.45
CA ALA A 131 25.11 -20.44 17.75
C ALA A 131 24.14 -20.61 16.57
N VAL A 132 24.59 -20.40 15.33
CA VAL A 132 23.74 -20.62 14.16
C VAL A 132 23.49 -22.12 13.95
N GLY A 133 24.51 -22.96 14.13
CA GLY A 133 24.36 -24.42 14.12
C GLY A 133 23.99 -24.99 12.75
N ARG A 134 24.57 -24.44 11.68
CA ARG A 134 24.40 -24.91 10.29
C ARG A 134 25.75 -24.97 9.57
N PRO A 135 26.01 -26.03 8.76
CA PRO A 135 27.29 -26.22 8.09
C PRO A 135 27.51 -25.26 6.92
N ASN A 136 26.44 -24.70 6.36
CA ASN A 136 26.46 -23.76 5.24
C ASN A 136 26.39 -22.30 5.68
N VAL A 137 26.98 -21.99 6.84
CA VAL A 137 27.14 -20.62 7.33
C VAL A 137 28.62 -20.24 7.23
N MET A 138 28.87 -19.05 6.70
CA MET A 138 30.18 -18.44 6.72
C MET A 138 30.24 -17.35 7.78
N ILE A 139 31.28 -17.37 8.62
CA ILE A 139 31.57 -16.22 9.46
C ILE A 139 32.36 -15.21 8.67
N LYS A 140 31.86 -13.99 8.64
CA LYS A 140 32.46 -12.89 7.90
C LYS A 140 33.44 -12.14 8.79
N ILE A 141 34.71 -12.09 8.37
CA ILE A 141 35.82 -11.52 9.15
C ILE A 141 36.53 -10.45 8.30
N PRO A 142 36.66 -9.21 8.80
CA PRO A 142 37.42 -8.16 8.12
C PRO A 142 38.89 -8.54 7.91
N ALA A 143 39.42 -8.26 6.71
CA ALA A 143 40.81 -8.46 6.33
C ALA A 143 41.71 -7.32 6.85
N THR A 144 41.56 -6.88 8.10
CA THR A 144 42.56 -5.97 8.68
C THR A 144 43.87 -6.74 8.93
N ARG A 145 44.97 -6.04 9.22
CA ARG A 145 46.22 -6.70 9.66
C ARG A 145 45.98 -7.63 10.87
N ALA A 146 45.14 -7.21 11.81
CA ALA A 146 44.76 -7.99 12.98
C ALA A 146 43.73 -9.10 12.67
N GLY A 147 42.96 -8.97 11.59
CA GLY A 147 42.02 -9.99 11.15
C GLY A 147 42.69 -11.23 10.53
N LEU A 148 43.88 -11.08 9.92
CA LEU A 148 44.57 -12.20 9.25
C LEU A 148 44.86 -13.39 10.19
N PRO A 149 45.42 -13.21 11.40
CA PRO A 149 45.58 -14.33 12.35
C PRO A 149 44.25 -14.95 12.79
N ALA A 150 43.18 -14.15 12.90
CA ALA A 150 41.87 -14.66 13.26
C ALA A 150 41.23 -15.50 12.14
N ILE A 151 41.44 -15.12 10.88
CA ILE A 151 41.05 -15.89 9.70
C ILE A 151 41.78 -17.23 9.69
N GLU A 152 43.10 -17.24 9.89
CA GLU A 152 43.89 -18.47 9.98
C GLU A 152 43.35 -19.40 11.08
N GLU A 153 43.08 -18.86 12.26
CA GLU A 153 42.56 -19.60 13.41
C GLU A 153 41.15 -20.17 13.15
N ALA A 154 40.26 -19.40 12.53
CA ALA A 154 38.92 -19.86 12.17
C ALA A 154 38.97 -20.98 11.12
N VAL A 155 39.82 -20.84 10.09
CA VAL A 155 40.03 -21.87 9.05
C VAL A 155 40.64 -23.13 9.66
N ALA A 156 41.62 -23.00 10.56
CA ALA A 156 42.19 -24.14 11.28
C ALA A 156 41.13 -24.90 12.10
N ALA A 157 40.22 -24.15 12.73
CA ALA A 157 39.07 -24.70 13.47
C ALA A 157 37.96 -25.29 12.58
N GLY A 158 38.10 -25.24 11.25
CA GLY A 158 37.15 -25.83 10.30
C GLY A 158 35.90 -24.98 10.07
N ILE A 159 35.95 -23.68 10.39
CA ILE A 159 34.85 -22.75 10.18
C ILE A 159 34.94 -22.17 8.77
N PRO A 160 33.88 -22.25 7.94
CA PRO A 160 33.83 -21.55 6.68
C PRO A 160 33.91 -20.03 6.89
N VAL A 161 34.82 -19.35 6.19
CA VAL A 161 35.08 -17.91 6.39
C VAL A 161 34.79 -17.11 5.12
N ASN A 162 33.98 -16.05 5.25
CA ASN A 162 33.88 -14.99 4.27
C ASN A 162 34.82 -13.85 4.68
N VAL A 163 35.99 -13.77 4.08
CA VAL A 163 36.94 -12.69 4.38
C VAL A 163 36.45 -11.41 3.69
N THR A 164 36.34 -10.29 4.42
CA THR A 164 35.76 -9.04 3.88
C THR A 164 36.69 -7.83 3.97
N LEU A 165 36.27 -6.69 3.41
CA LEU A 165 37.04 -5.44 3.33
C LEU A 165 38.42 -5.59 2.65
N ILE A 166 38.49 -6.37 1.56
CA ILE A 166 39.72 -6.50 0.77
C ILE A 166 39.68 -5.47 -0.37
N PHE A 167 40.64 -4.55 -0.40
CA PHE A 167 40.76 -3.50 -1.42
C PHE A 167 42.07 -3.59 -2.23
N SER A 168 43.14 -4.04 -1.59
CA SER A 168 44.49 -4.06 -2.18
C SER A 168 44.96 -5.48 -2.52
N LEU A 169 45.85 -5.57 -3.51
CA LEU A 169 46.48 -6.83 -3.90
C LEU A 169 47.40 -7.39 -2.80
N GLU A 170 48.10 -6.50 -2.07
CA GLU A 170 48.91 -6.88 -0.91
C GLU A 170 48.03 -7.52 0.16
N ARG A 171 46.90 -6.89 0.49
CA ARG A 171 45.97 -7.44 1.46
C ARG A 171 45.44 -8.79 1.02
N TYR A 172 45.07 -8.91 -0.26
CA TYR A 172 44.54 -10.15 -0.79
C TYR A 172 45.56 -11.30 -0.72
N MET A 173 46.84 -11.04 -0.99
CA MET A 173 47.92 -12.00 -0.77
C MET A 173 48.01 -12.44 0.70
N GLY A 174 47.90 -11.49 1.64
CA GLY A 174 47.85 -11.78 3.08
C GLY A 174 46.69 -12.70 3.46
N VAL A 175 45.50 -12.46 2.88
CA VAL A 175 44.30 -13.29 3.08
C VAL A 175 44.49 -14.70 2.56
N MET A 176 44.99 -14.87 1.33
CA MET A 176 45.26 -16.20 0.77
C MET A 176 46.31 -16.97 1.59
N ASN A 177 47.35 -16.27 2.08
CA ASN A 177 48.36 -16.89 2.94
C ASN A 177 47.79 -17.36 4.29
N ALA A 178 46.92 -16.57 4.92
CA ALA A 178 46.24 -16.96 6.16
C ALA A 178 45.32 -18.17 5.94
N TYR A 179 44.59 -18.22 4.81
CA TYR A 179 43.77 -19.37 4.44
C TYR A 179 44.60 -20.65 4.29
N LEU A 180 45.68 -20.60 3.50
CA LEU A 180 46.57 -21.74 3.30
C LEU A 180 47.23 -22.20 4.60
N ALA A 181 47.68 -21.28 5.45
CA ALA A 181 48.26 -21.59 6.75
C ALA A 181 47.25 -22.27 7.69
N GLY A 182 45.99 -21.81 7.70
CA GLY A 182 44.91 -22.43 8.48
C GLY A 182 44.64 -23.87 8.03
N LEU A 183 44.58 -24.12 6.72
CA LEU A 183 44.44 -25.46 6.16
C LEU A 183 45.64 -26.36 6.52
N GLU A 184 46.86 -25.83 6.43
CA GLU A 184 48.09 -26.57 6.80
C GLU A 184 48.09 -26.95 8.28
N ARG A 185 47.68 -26.04 9.16
CA ARG A 185 47.53 -26.32 10.60
C ARG A 185 46.49 -27.43 10.84
N ARG A 186 45.37 -27.39 10.14
CA ARG A 186 44.30 -28.40 10.22
C ARG A 186 44.79 -29.78 9.78
N VAL A 187 45.52 -29.85 8.65
CA VAL A 187 46.17 -31.09 8.19
C VAL A 187 47.17 -31.61 9.21
N LYS A 188 47.99 -30.73 9.79
CA LYS A 188 48.99 -31.11 10.82
C LYS A 188 48.32 -31.66 12.09
N ALA A 189 47.10 -31.22 12.40
CA ALA A 189 46.29 -31.74 13.49
C ALA A 189 45.57 -33.07 13.17
N GLY A 190 45.67 -33.58 11.93
CA GLY A 190 45.02 -34.82 11.51
C GLY A 190 43.53 -34.66 11.21
N GLU A 191 43.03 -33.43 11.05
CA GLU A 191 41.62 -33.13 10.82
C GLU A 191 41.26 -33.09 9.32
N THR A 192 39.99 -33.36 8.99
CA THR A 192 39.50 -33.35 7.60
C THR A 192 39.34 -31.92 7.06
N LEU A 193 39.69 -31.70 5.78
CA LEU A 193 39.60 -30.38 5.14
C LEU A 193 38.24 -30.08 4.49
N ALA A 194 37.37 -31.07 4.29
CA ALA A 194 36.11 -30.89 3.56
C ALA A 194 34.87 -31.08 4.46
N PRO A 195 33.80 -30.28 4.28
CA PRO A 195 33.74 -29.05 3.47
C PRO A 195 34.22 -27.82 4.28
N ASN A 196 35.42 -27.30 4.01
CA ASN A 196 35.91 -26.03 4.56
C ASN A 196 36.10 -24.99 3.44
N ALA A 197 34.98 -24.40 3.00
CA ALA A 197 34.99 -23.39 1.95
C ALA A 197 35.32 -22.01 2.53
N SER A 198 35.97 -21.18 1.72
CA SER A 198 36.19 -19.77 2.04
C SER A 198 36.03 -18.91 0.79
N VAL A 199 35.55 -17.68 0.99
CA VAL A 199 35.50 -16.65 -0.06
C VAL A 199 36.26 -15.41 0.40
N ALA A 200 36.84 -14.69 -0.56
CA ALA A 200 37.57 -13.45 -0.32
C ALA A 200 36.85 -12.27 -0.99
N SER A 201 36.01 -11.57 -0.21
CA SER A 201 35.22 -10.42 -0.65
C SER A 201 36.09 -9.21 -0.99
N PHE A 202 36.47 -9.12 -2.26
CA PHE A 202 37.25 -8.06 -2.89
C PHE A 202 36.32 -6.96 -3.40
N PHE A 203 36.46 -5.75 -2.85
CA PHE A 203 35.56 -4.63 -3.10
C PHE A 203 35.90 -3.91 -4.41
N VAL A 204 34.86 -3.61 -5.21
CA VAL A 204 35.02 -3.05 -6.55
C VAL A 204 34.63 -1.56 -6.60
N SER A 205 33.34 -1.21 -6.59
CA SER A 205 32.87 0.17 -6.88
C SER A 205 33.43 1.28 -5.98
N ARG A 206 33.83 0.95 -4.74
CA ARG A 206 34.43 1.93 -3.82
C ARG A 206 35.78 2.46 -4.33
N ILE A 207 36.52 1.64 -5.09
CA ILE A 207 37.80 2.02 -5.66
C ILE A 207 37.59 3.06 -6.75
N ASP A 208 36.69 2.84 -7.71
CA ASP A 208 36.41 3.84 -8.75
C ASP A 208 35.86 5.12 -8.13
N THR A 209 34.95 5.03 -7.14
CA THR A 209 34.42 6.23 -6.46
C THR A 209 35.55 7.09 -5.87
N ALA A 210 36.53 6.47 -5.22
CA ALA A 210 37.64 7.19 -4.60
C ALA A 210 38.68 7.68 -5.63
N VAL A 211 39.04 6.83 -6.60
CA VAL A 211 40.06 7.15 -7.62
C VAL A 211 39.54 8.19 -8.60
N ASP A 212 38.29 8.09 -9.03
CA ASP A 212 37.70 9.03 -9.97
C ASP A 212 37.57 10.43 -9.38
N ALA A 213 37.45 10.56 -8.06
CA ALA A 213 37.50 11.86 -7.39
C ALA A 213 38.87 12.55 -7.49
N LEU A 214 39.94 11.79 -7.74
CA LEU A 214 41.32 12.28 -7.90
C LEU A 214 41.71 12.52 -9.37
N LEU A 215 40.83 12.17 -10.32
CA LEU A 215 41.10 12.18 -11.75
C LEU A 215 40.31 13.29 -12.47
N PRO A 216 40.89 13.95 -13.50
CA PRO A 216 40.17 14.89 -14.37
C PRO A 216 38.90 14.27 -14.97
N ARG A 217 37.83 15.04 -15.19
CA ARG A 217 36.54 14.48 -15.67
C ARG A 217 36.61 13.83 -17.05
N ASP A 218 37.52 14.27 -17.90
CA ASP A 218 37.68 13.86 -19.30
C ASP A 218 38.67 12.70 -19.50
N THR A 219 39.34 12.24 -18.44
CA THR A 219 40.30 11.15 -18.58
C THR A 219 39.63 9.80 -18.85
N PRO A 220 40.18 9.00 -19.79
CA PRO A 220 39.65 7.67 -20.11
C PRO A 220 39.92 6.62 -19.02
N LEU A 221 40.52 7.00 -17.88
CA LEU A 221 40.77 6.11 -16.74
C LEU A 221 39.58 5.98 -15.80
N ARG A 222 38.64 6.95 -15.82
CA ARG A 222 37.48 6.93 -14.92
C ARG A 222 36.62 5.70 -15.16
N GLY A 223 36.13 5.08 -14.08
CA GLY A 223 35.33 3.85 -14.14
C GLY A 223 36.06 2.59 -14.62
N ARG A 224 37.40 2.61 -14.72
CA ARG A 224 38.20 1.45 -15.20
C ARG A 224 39.15 0.88 -14.15
N VAL A 225 39.49 1.63 -13.12
CA VAL A 225 40.56 1.27 -12.17
C VAL A 225 40.14 0.12 -11.28
N ALA A 226 38.89 0.11 -10.79
CA ALA A 226 38.39 -0.97 -9.94
C ALA A 226 38.35 -2.31 -10.67
N VAL A 227 37.87 -2.32 -11.93
CA VAL A 227 37.87 -3.52 -12.79
C VAL A 227 39.31 -3.99 -13.04
N ALA A 228 40.22 -3.08 -13.39
CA ALA A 228 41.63 -3.43 -13.61
C ALA A 228 42.29 -4.03 -12.36
N ASN A 229 41.99 -3.49 -11.18
CA ASN A 229 42.46 -4.01 -9.90
C ASN A 229 41.90 -5.41 -9.61
N ALA A 230 40.60 -5.62 -9.80
CA ALA A 230 39.94 -6.92 -9.61
C ALA A 230 40.45 -7.99 -10.59
N LYS A 231 40.65 -7.67 -11.88
CA LYS A 231 41.28 -8.59 -12.85
C LYS A 231 42.71 -8.95 -12.45
N THR A 232 43.46 -8.00 -11.87
CA THR A 232 44.81 -8.27 -11.34
C THR A 232 44.76 -9.15 -10.09
N ALA A 233 43.77 -8.95 -9.21
CA ALA A 233 43.53 -9.82 -8.06
C ALA A 233 43.19 -11.25 -8.51
N TYR A 234 42.40 -11.42 -9.56
CA TYR A 234 42.10 -12.73 -10.12
C TYR A 234 43.35 -13.44 -10.68
N ARG A 235 44.26 -12.71 -11.35
CA ARG A 235 45.56 -13.27 -11.76
C ARG A 235 46.39 -13.75 -10.57
N LEU A 236 46.41 -12.97 -9.49
CA LEU A 236 47.12 -13.32 -8.26
C LEU A 236 46.52 -14.57 -7.60
N PHE A 237 45.19 -14.67 -7.59
CA PHE A 237 44.46 -15.87 -7.17
C PHE A 237 44.91 -17.11 -7.95
N ARG A 238 44.93 -17.03 -9.29
CA ARG A 238 45.41 -18.14 -10.14
C ARG A 238 46.86 -18.50 -9.81
N GLN A 239 47.74 -17.52 -9.64
CA GLN A 239 49.14 -17.78 -9.30
C GLN A 239 49.29 -18.55 -7.97
N VAL A 240 48.52 -18.21 -6.94
CA VAL A 240 48.61 -18.85 -5.63
C VAL A 240 47.97 -20.24 -5.64
N PHE A 241 46.77 -20.37 -6.20
CA PHE A 241 45.99 -21.61 -6.16
C PHE A 241 46.36 -22.61 -7.28
N ASP A 242 47.07 -22.20 -8.33
CA ASP A 242 47.71 -23.12 -9.29
C ASP A 242 49.13 -23.55 -8.83
N GLY A 243 49.62 -23.00 -7.71
CA GLY A 243 50.93 -23.28 -7.14
C GLY A 243 51.02 -24.59 -6.35
N ASP A 244 52.24 -25.08 -6.14
CA ASP A 244 52.47 -26.39 -5.53
C ASP A 244 52.03 -26.48 -4.05
N ARG A 245 52.09 -25.35 -3.32
CA ARG A 245 51.60 -25.25 -1.94
C ARG A 245 50.11 -25.62 -1.86
N PHE A 246 49.29 -25.09 -2.75
CA PHE A 246 47.87 -25.43 -2.77
C PHE A 246 47.61 -26.84 -3.34
N LYS A 247 48.31 -27.26 -4.40
CA LYS A 247 48.17 -28.63 -4.95
C LYS A 247 48.35 -29.71 -3.88
N ALA A 248 49.31 -29.52 -2.96
CA ALA A 248 49.54 -30.42 -1.83
C ALA A 248 48.35 -30.50 -0.85
N LEU A 249 47.62 -29.40 -0.66
CA LEU A 249 46.41 -29.33 0.16
C LEU A 249 45.18 -29.85 -0.60
N ALA A 250 45.07 -29.54 -1.89
CA ALA A 250 43.99 -30.01 -2.77
C ALA A 250 43.98 -31.55 -2.87
N ALA A 251 45.16 -32.18 -2.92
CA ALA A 251 45.30 -33.64 -2.84
C ALA A 251 44.75 -34.25 -1.54
N LYS A 252 44.54 -33.42 -0.50
CA LYS A 252 43.95 -33.78 0.80
C LYS A 252 42.50 -33.28 0.95
N GLY A 253 41.88 -32.83 -0.14
CA GLY A 253 40.49 -32.38 -0.18
C GLY A 253 40.27 -30.88 0.10
N ALA A 254 41.32 -30.06 0.09
CA ALA A 254 41.16 -28.60 0.18
C ALA A 254 40.46 -28.02 -1.06
N ARG A 255 39.73 -26.92 -0.86
CA ARG A 255 39.13 -26.12 -1.92
C ARG A 255 39.87 -24.81 -2.09
N VAL A 256 39.77 -24.21 -3.28
CA VAL A 256 40.30 -22.87 -3.49
C VAL A 256 39.48 -21.86 -2.67
N GLN A 257 40.13 -20.82 -2.14
CA GLN A 257 39.40 -19.67 -1.60
C GLN A 257 38.97 -18.80 -2.78
N ARG A 258 37.68 -18.86 -3.12
CA ARG A 258 37.15 -18.17 -4.31
C ARG A 258 37.22 -16.64 -4.12
N PRO A 259 37.70 -15.86 -5.09
CA PRO A 259 37.47 -14.41 -5.09
C PRO A 259 35.96 -14.14 -5.13
N LEU A 260 35.51 -13.24 -4.26
CA LEU A 260 34.13 -12.77 -4.24
C LEU A 260 34.12 -11.28 -4.58
N TRP A 261 33.48 -10.88 -5.67
CA TRP A 261 33.35 -9.48 -6.04
C TRP A 261 32.25 -8.82 -5.21
N ALA A 262 32.64 -7.89 -4.34
CA ALA A 262 31.74 -7.19 -3.43
C ALA A 262 31.60 -5.72 -3.80
N SER A 263 30.50 -5.09 -3.36
CA SER A 263 30.17 -3.71 -3.71
C SER A 263 30.11 -3.54 -5.24
N THR A 264 29.36 -4.39 -5.94
CA THR A 264 29.27 -4.44 -7.40
C THR A 264 28.09 -3.64 -7.98
N GLY A 265 27.34 -2.91 -7.15
CA GLY A 265 26.39 -1.91 -7.63
C GLY A 265 27.07 -0.61 -8.04
N THR A 266 26.90 -0.22 -9.30
CA THR A 266 27.43 1.02 -9.89
C THR A 266 26.95 2.25 -9.13
N LYS A 267 27.87 3.20 -8.90
CA LYS A 267 27.60 4.44 -8.11
C LYS A 267 27.44 5.69 -8.97
N ASP A 268 28.07 5.71 -10.15
CA ASP A 268 27.97 6.82 -11.10
C ASP A 268 26.93 6.47 -12.17
N PRO A 269 25.84 7.26 -12.34
CA PRO A 269 24.82 7.01 -13.35
C PRO A 269 25.33 7.12 -14.79
N ALA A 270 26.53 7.67 -15.02
CA ALA A 270 27.16 7.68 -16.33
C ALA A 270 27.69 6.29 -16.75
N TYR A 271 27.86 5.36 -15.82
CA TYR A 271 28.31 4.00 -16.08
C TYR A 271 27.11 3.06 -16.17
N SER A 272 27.29 1.95 -16.88
CA SER A 272 26.29 0.88 -16.86
C SER A 272 26.05 0.41 -15.42
N ASP A 273 24.78 0.28 -15.06
CA ASP A 273 24.29 -0.23 -13.78
C ASP A 273 24.66 -1.71 -13.51
N VAL A 274 25.12 -2.42 -14.55
CA VAL A 274 25.63 -3.80 -14.49
C VAL A 274 27.14 -3.92 -14.74
N LEU A 275 27.87 -2.80 -14.88
CA LEU A 275 29.29 -2.74 -15.27
C LEU A 275 30.16 -3.77 -14.53
N TYR A 276 30.10 -3.79 -13.20
CA TYR A 276 30.99 -4.61 -12.39
C TYR A 276 30.63 -6.10 -12.41
N VAL A 277 29.38 -6.44 -12.74
CA VAL A 277 28.99 -7.84 -12.93
C VAL A 277 29.51 -8.30 -14.29
N ASP A 278 29.20 -7.56 -15.37
CA ASP A 278 29.61 -7.87 -16.74
C ASP A 278 31.13 -8.07 -16.89
N GLU A 279 31.94 -7.23 -16.24
CA GLU A 279 33.40 -7.19 -16.44
C GLU A 279 34.20 -8.19 -15.61
N LEU A 280 33.58 -8.88 -14.65
CA LEU A 280 34.27 -9.73 -13.67
C LEU A 280 33.78 -11.18 -13.65
N ILE A 281 33.15 -11.64 -14.72
CA ILE A 281 32.62 -13.01 -14.86
C ILE A 281 33.77 -13.98 -15.16
N GLY A 282 33.87 -15.06 -14.37
CA GLY A 282 34.78 -16.16 -14.72
C GLY A 282 34.87 -17.26 -13.67
N PRO A 283 35.72 -18.28 -13.93
CA PRO A 283 35.70 -19.52 -13.17
C PRO A 283 36.21 -19.33 -11.74
N ASP A 284 35.68 -20.16 -10.83
CA ASP A 284 36.03 -20.16 -9.42
C ASP A 284 35.79 -18.82 -8.71
N THR A 285 34.80 -18.03 -9.15
CA THR A 285 34.46 -16.74 -8.55
C THR A 285 33.04 -16.68 -8.01
N VAL A 286 32.80 -15.73 -7.12
CA VAL A 286 31.48 -15.36 -6.62
C VAL A 286 31.26 -13.87 -6.89
N ASN A 287 30.03 -13.45 -7.14
CA ASN A 287 29.66 -12.03 -7.12
C ASN A 287 28.50 -11.86 -6.14
N THR A 288 28.66 -10.98 -5.14
CA THR A 288 27.55 -10.62 -4.25
C THR A 288 26.90 -9.35 -4.76
N ILE A 289 25.67 -9.47 -5.23
CA ILE A 289 25.00 -8.48 -6.07
C ILE A 289 23.87 -7.83 -5.25
N PRO A 290 23.82 -6.50 -5.13
CA PRO A 290 22.72 -5.82 -4.44
C PRO A 290 21.41 -5.90 -5.22
N PRO A 291 20.24 -5.81 -4.57
CA PRO A 291 18.92 -6.02 -5.19
C PRO A 291 18.66 -5.24 -6.49
N ALA A 292 19.08 -3.97 -6.55
CA ALA A 292 18.90 -3.14 -7.74
C ALA A 292 19.71 -3.67 -8.93
N THR A 293 21.00 -3.98 -8.71
CA THR A 293 21.89 -4.55 -9.73
C THR A 293 21.50 -5.97 -10.10
N TRP A 294 20.95 -6.75 -9.17
CA TRP A 294 20.42 -8.08 -9.45
C TRP A 294 19.28 -8.02 -10.49
N ASN A 295 18.34 -7.10 -10.29
CA ASN A 295 17.23 -6.90 -11.23
C ASN A 295 17.71 -6.32 -12.57
N ALA A 296 18.65 -5.36 -12.57
CA ALA A 296 19.23 -4.82 -13.79
C ALA A 296 19.99 -5.91 -14.60
N PHE A 297 20.80 -6.73 -13.93
CA PHE A 297 21.53 -7.81 -14.59
C PHE A 297 20.61 -8.90 -15.14
N LYS A 298 19.52 -9.20 -14.42
CA LYS A 298 18.48 -10.11 -14.91
C LYS A 298 17.80 -9.58 -16.19
N ASP A 299 17.61 -8.27 -16.29
CA ASP A 299 16.97 -7.61 -17.41
C ASP A 299 17.87 -7.54 -18.64
N HIS A 300 19.11 -7.04 -18.48
CA HIS A 300 19.98 -6.71 -19.63
C HIS A 300 21.48 -7.05 -19.43
N GLY A 301 21.84 -7.88 -18.45
CA GLY A 301 23.21 -8.33 -18.22
C GLY A 301 23.80 -9.19 -19.36
N LYS A 302 25.12 -9.12 -19.56
CA LYS A 302 25.82 -9.82 -20.64
C LYS A 302 26.74 -10.90 -20.09
N VAL A 303 26.36 -12.16 -20.31
CA VAL A 303 27.10 -13.30 -19.76
C VAL A 303 28.15 -13.79 -20.74
N ARG A 304 29.42 -13.54 -20.41
CA ARG A 304 30.61 -14.11 -21.06
C ARG A 304 31.78 -14.06 -20.08
N ARG A 305 32.75 -14.95 -20.20
CA ARG A 305 33.97 -14.91 -19.37
C ARG A 305 34.77 -13.63 -19.67
N THR A 306 34.94 -12.76 -18.68
CA THR A 306 35.57 -11.43 -18.81
C THR A 306 36.70 -11.18 -17.81
N VAL A 307 36.76 -11.95 -16.71
CA VAL A 307 37.67 -11.71 -15.58
C VAL A 307 39.16 -11.78 -15.95
N ASP A 308 39.51 -12.58 -16.95
CA ASP A 308 40.88 -12.76 -17.45
C ASP A 308 41.12 -12.21 -18.86
N GLU A 309 40.10 -11.57 -19.44
CA GLU A 309 40.26 -10.82 -20.69
C GLU A 309 40.94 -9.47 -20.46
N GLY A 310 41.69 -9.00 -21.46
CA GLY A 310 42.31 -7.66 -21.41
C GLY A 310 43.33 -7.49 -20.28
N ALA A 311 44.02 -8.57 -19.88
CA ALA A 311 44.97 -8.54 -18.77
C ALA A 311 46.10 -7.49 -18.95
N GLU A 312 46.55 -7.26 -20.20
CA GLU A 312 47.51 -6.20 -20.51
C GLU A 312 46.87 -4.81 -20.44
N ASP A 313 45.59 -4.66 -20.77
CA ASP A 313 44.86 -3.40 -20.60
C ASP A 313 44.66 -3.04 -19.13
N ALA A 314 44.32 -4.02 -18.29
CA ALA A 314 44.25 -3.84 -16.85
C ALA A 314 45.61 -3.36 -16.29
N ARG A 315 46.71 -4.00 -16.70
CA ARG A 315 48.06 -3.58 -16.32
C ARG A 315 48.39 -2.17 -16.79
N ARG A 316 48.10 -1.84 -18.05
CA ARG A 316 48.31 -0.49 -18.60
C ARG A 316 47.50 0.57 -17.84
N THR A 317 46.26 0.27 -17.49
CA THR A 317 45.39 1.18 -16.72
C THR A 317 46.02 1.50 -15.36
N LEU A 318 46.51 0.49 -14.64
CA LEU A 318 47.16 0.68 -13.34
C LEU A 318 48.52 1.40 -13.47
N ASP A 319 49.30 1.11 -14.50
CA ASP A 319 50.56 1.80 -14.75
C ASP A 319 50.34 3.27 -15.17
N GLU A 320 49.31 3.57 -15.96
CA GLU A 320 48.95 4.94 -16.33
C GLU A 320 48.44 5.74 -15.12
N LEU A 321 47.63 5.12 -14.26
CA LEU A 321 47.20 5.71 -13.00
C LEU A 321 48.40 6.15 -12.15
N ARG A 322 49.41 5.26 -12.03
CA ARG A 322 50.67 5.56 -11.32
C ARG A 322 51.44 6.70 -11.99
N ARG A 323 51.55 6.72 -13.32
CA ARG A 323 52.23 7.80 -14.07
C ARG A 323 51.58 9.17 -13.88
N ARG A 324 50.27 9.21 -13.60
CA ARG A 324 49.53 10.43 -13.26
C ARG A 324 49.65 10.84 -11.80
N GLY A 325 50.44 10.12 -11.00
CA GLY A 325 50.72 10.44 -9.60
C GLY A 325 49.64 10.00 -8.62
N VAL A 326 48.67 9.17 -9.03
CA VAL A 326 47.67 8.61 -8.12
C VAL A 326 48.22 7.31 -7.51
N ASP A 327 48.43 7.33 -6.19
CA ASP A 327 48.88 6.17 -5.42
C ASP A 327 47.70 5.28 -5.02
N LEU A 328 47.49 4.20 -5.76
CA LEU A 328 46.42 3.24 -5.48
C LEU A 328 46.60 2.52 -4.13
N THR A 329 47.83 2.34 -3.66
CA THR A 329 48.08 1.74 -2.34
C THR A 329 47.54 2.66 -1.25
N ALA A 330 47.90 3.94 -1.28
CA ALA A 330 47.37 4.92 -0.33
C ALA A 330 45.83 5.04 -0.39
N VAL A 331 45.23 4.96 -1.59
CA VAL A 331 43.77 4.94 -1.74
C VAL A 331 43.15 3.69 -1.11
N THR A 332 43.72 2.51 -1.37
CA THR A 332 43.18 1.24 -0.86
C THR A 332 43.38 1.06 0.64
N ASP A 333 44.48 1.56 1.22
CA ASP A 333 44.69 1.61 2.67
C ASP A 333 43.67 2.51 3.35
N LYS A 334 43.44 3.70 2.78
CA LYS A 334 42.39 4.61 3.26
C LYS A 334 41.00 3.97 3.18
N LEU A 335 40.68 3.28 2.08
CA LEU A 335 39.41 2.57 1.92
C LEU A 335 39.23 1.41 2.91
N GLU A 336 40.31 0.71 3.30
CA GLU A 336 40.30 -0.30 4.37
C GLU A 336 39.92 0.35 5.70
N GLU A 337 40.61 1.43 6.10
CA GLU A 337 40.34 2.16 7.34
C GLU A 337 38.93 2.76 7.39
N GLU A 338 38.52 3.44 6.32
CA GLU A 338 37.17 4.00 6.19
C GLU A 338 36.11 2.89 6.14
N GLY A 339 36.44 1.75 5.54
CA GLY A 339 35.60 0.55 5.51
C GLY A 339 35.28 0.06 6.90
N VAL A 340 36.30 -0.17 7.74
CA VAL A 340 36.13 -0.59 9.15
C VAL A 340 35.31 0.43 9.93
N LYS A 341 35.66 1.72 9.83
CA LYS A 341 34.93 2.81 10.49
C LYS A 341 33.45 2.87 10.07
N SER A 342 33.17 2.72 8.77
CA SER A 342 31.81 2.75 8.25
C SER A 342 30.97 1.57 8.75
N PHE A 343 31.58 0.40 8.94
CA PHE A 343 30.90 -0.79 9.45
C PHE A 343 30.63 -0.68 10.94
N ALA A 344 31.59 -0.18 11.73
CA ALA A 344 31.39 0.13 13.14
C ALA A 344 30.27 1.17 13.32
N ALA A 345 30.31 2.27 12.57
CA ALA A 345 29.26 3.29 12.62
C ALA A 345 27.87 2.76 12.22
N ALA A 346 27.79 1.89 11.21
CA ALA A 346 26.54 1.23 10.82
C ALA A 346 26.02 0.29 11.92
N PHE A 347 26.92 -0.40 12.63
CA PHE A 347 26.56 -1.26 13.75
C PHE A 347 26.11 -0.45 14.98
N ASP A 348 26.80 0.63 15.34
CA ASP A 348 26.36 1.54 16.40
C ASP A 348 24.98 2.13 16.11
N THR A 349 24.75 2.52 14.85
CA THR A 349 23.45 3.00 14.38
C THR A 349 22.38 1.93 14.52
N LEU A 350 22.67 0.68 14.12
CA LEU A 350 21.78 -0.47 14.30
C LEU A 350 21.40 -0.64 15.77
N LEU A 351 22.39 -0.68 16.67
CA LEU A 351 22.18 -0.92 18.10
C LEU A 351 21.37 0.21 18.74
N LYS A 352 21.64 1.46 18.35
CA LYS A 352 20.88 2.63 18.79
C LYS A 352 19.42 2.52 18.35
N HIS A 353 19.16 2.31 17.05
CA HIS A 353 17.80 2.21 16.55
C HIS A 353 17.04 0.99 17.12
N LEU A 354 17.74 -0.11 17.35
CA LEU A 354 17.18 -1.29 18.04
C LEU A 354 16.79 -0.95 19.48
N SER A 355 17.63 -0.21 20.22
CA SER A 355 17.33 0.24 21.58
C SER A 355 16.11 1.17 21.62
N GLU A 356 16.01 2.11 20.68
CA GLU A 356 14.86 3.00 20.53
C GLU A 356 13.58 2.21 20.18
N LYS A 357 13.68 1.18 19.33
CA LYS A 357 12.56 0.29 19.00
C LYS A 357 12.14 -0.56 20.20
N ALA A 358 13.08 -1.12 20.95
CA ALA A 358 12.83 -1.87 22.17
C ALA A 358 12.14 -1.00 23.24
N ALA A 359 12.63 0.23 23.45
CA ALA A 359 12.01 1.18 24.36
C ALA A 359 10.56 1.53 23.96
N ARG A 360 10.31 1.75 22.67
CA ARG A 360 8.93 1.96 22.15
C ARG A 360 8.03 0.75 22.39
N ILE A 361 8.55 -0.46 22.21
CA ILE A 361 7.80 -1.70 22.45
C ILE A 361 7.46 -1.87 23.93
N LEU A 362 8.40 -1.55 24.83
CA LEU A 362 8.16 -1.58 26.28
C LEU A 362 7.20 -0.48 26.74
N ALA A 363 7.22 0.67 26.08
CA ALA A 363 6.32 1.79 26.35
C ALA A 363 4.92 1.61 25.74
N ALA A 364 4.73 0.66 24.80
CA ALA A 364 3.44 0.38 24.20
C ALA A 364 2.48 -0.20 25.26
N PRO A 365 1.23 0.28 25.36
CA PRO A 365 0.26 -0.24 26.31
C PRO A 365 0.06 -1.76 26.11
N ALA A 366 0.08 -2.52 27.21
CA ALA A 366 -0.23 -3.94 27.19
C ALA A 366 -1.71 -4.17 26.80
N GLY A 367 -1.98 -5.07 25.86
CA GLY A 367 -3.34 -5.44 25.43
C GLY A 367 -3.41 -5.85 23.95
N GLY A 368 -4.41 -6.65 23.58
CA GLY A 368 -4.66 -6.97 22.17
C GLY A 368 -5.35 -5.80 21.43
N THR A 369 -5.56 -5.97 20.13
CA THR A 369 -6.12 -4.93 19.26
C THR A 369 -7.47 -4.42 19.77
N ALA A 370 -8.39 -5.30 20.19
CA ALA A 370 -9.72 -4.91 20.67
C ALA A 370 -9.63 -4.10 21.97
N ALA A 371 -8.84 -4.56 22.95
CA ALA A 371 -8.62 -3.82 24.18
C ALA A 371 -8.02 -2.43 23.91
N ARG A 372 -7.12 -2.30 22.93
CA ARG A 372 -6.51 -1.02 22.55
C ARG A 372 -7.48 -0.08 21.83
N VAL A 373 -8.35 -0.60 20.94
CA VAL A 373 -9.44 0.20 20.34
C VAL A 373 -10.37 0.75 21.42
N TRP A 374 -10.86 -0.11 22.33
CA TRP A 374 -11.73 0.29 23.44
C TRP A 374 -11.03 1.21 24.45
N GLY A 375 -9.73 1.04 24.64
CA GLY A 375 -8.87 1.92 25.43
C GLY A 375 -8.56 3.26 24.76
N ARG A 376 -9.06 3.50 23.54
CA ARG A 376 -8.79 4.68 22.71
C ARG A 376 -7.29 4.93 22.51
N ASP A 377 -6.50 3.86 22.41
CA ASP A 377 -5.07 3.95 22.20
C ASP A 377 -4.76 4.32 20.74
N ALA A 378 -4.59 5.61 20.51
CA ALA A 378 -4.30 6.16 19.19
C ALA A 378 -2.97 5.64 18.59
N SER A 379 -2.03 5.14 19.41
CA SER A 379 -0.77 4.57 18.94
C SER A 379 -0.98 3.25 18.16
N LEU A 380 -2.19 2.68 18.21
CA LEU A 380 -2.57 1.53 17.40
C LEU A 380 -2.53 1.83 15.90
N TRP A 381 -2.84 3.06 15.49
CA TRP A 381 -2.92 3.44 14.06
C TRP A 381 -1.71 4.23 13.58
N LYS A 382 -1.20 5.18 14.38
CA LYS A 382 -0.09 6.06 13.99
C LYS A 382 0.88 6.28 15.14
N ALA A 383 2.17 6.32 14.83
CA ALA A 383 3.23 6.48 15.83
C ALA A 383 3.51 7.94 16.21
N ASP A 384 3.19 8.90 15.33
CA ASP A 384 3.47 10.31 15.56
C ASP A 384 2.41 10.98 16.45
N ALA A 385 2.87 11.87 17.33
CA ALA A 385 2.01 12.54 18.32
C ALA A 385 0.88 13.38 17.68
N PRO A 386 1.10 14.18 16.62
CA PRO A 386 0.03 14.96 16.00
C PRO A 386 -1.11 14.10 15.44
N ALA A 387 -0.79 12.98 14.76
CA ALA A 387 -1.82 12.07 14.30
C ALA A 387 -2.55 11.39 15.46
N GLN A 388 -1.83 11.02 16.53
CA GLN A 388 -2.46 10.44 17.72
C GLN A 388 -3.43 11.42 18.40
N ASP A 389 -3.04 12.68 18.54
CA ASP A 389 -3.89 13.73 19.11
C ASP A 389 -5.15 13.95 18.27
N PHE A 390 -5.00 13.97 16.94
CA PHE A 390 -6.14 14.00 16.02
C PHE A 390 -7.05 12.81 16.25
N ILE A 391 -6.53 11.58 16.20
CA ILE A 391 -7.30 10.33 16.33
C ILE A 391 -8.13 10.32 17.61
N ARG A 392 -7.56 10.71 18.76
CA ARG A 392 -8.31 10.72 20.04
C ARG A 392 -9.56 11.60 19.98
N GLY A 393 -9.55 12.65 19.14
CA GLY A 393 -10.70 13.51 18.89
C GLY A 393 -11.79 12.92 17.99
N PHE A 394 -11.66 11.68 17.49
CA PHE A 394 -12.64 11.04 16.60
C PHE A 394 -13.09 9.64 17.07
N LEU A 395 -12.85 9.29 18.34
CA LEU A 395 -13.17 7.96 18.90
C LEU A 395 -14.48 7.92 19.71
N GLY A 396 -15.32 8.97 19.66
CA GLY A 396 -16.60 9.01 20.36
C GLY A 396 -17.65 8.03 19.83
N TRP A 397 -17.45 7.50 18.61
CA TRP A 397 -18.37 6.55 17.98
C TRP A 397 -18.50 5.23 18.76
N LEU A 398 -17.45 4.84 19.51
CA LEU A 398 -17.46 3.65 20.37
C LEU A 398 -18.58 3.68 21.43
N ASP A 399 -18.96 4.87 21.88
CA ASP A 399 -19.96 5.04 22.93
C ASP A 399 -21.37 5.29 22.37
N LEU A 400 -21.53 5.50 21.06
CA LEU A 400 -22.83 5.83 20.46
C LEU A 400 -23.94 4.83 20.80
N PRO A 401 -23.71 3.49 20.73
CA PRO A 401 -24.77 2.53 21.04
C PRO A 401 -25.40 2.72 22.42
N SER A 402 -24.59 3.06 23.43
CA SER A 402 -25.07 3.27 24.80
C SER A 402 -25.48 4.73 25.05
N SER A 403 -24.64 5.69 24.69
CA SER A 403 -24.86 7.12 24.96
C SER A 403 -26.11 7.69 24.29
N MET A 404 -26.43 7.26 23.06
CA MET A 404 -27.61 7.74 22.34
C MET A 404 -28.93 7.19 22.87
N THR A 405 -28.91 6.15 23.71
CA THR A 405 -30.12 5.64 24.39
C THR A 405 -30.80 6.75 25.20
N SER A 406 -30.01 7.65 25.81
CA SER A 406 -30.53 8.81 26.56
C SER A 406 -31.28 9.83 25.69
N ARG A 407 -31.04 9.82 24.36
CA ARG A 407 -31.64 10.76 23.38
C ARG A 407 -32.87 10.17 22.69
N VAL A 408 -33.17 8.88 22.87
CA VAL A 408 -34.29 8.19 22.21
C VAL A 408 -35.62 8.87 22.48
N ALA A 409 -35.88 9.27 23.74
CA ALA A 409 -37.13 9.93 24.11
C ALA A 409 -37.31 11.28 23.39
N GLU A 410 -36.24 12.07 23.31
CA GLU A 410 -36.26 13.36 22.59
C GLU A 410 -36.52 13.17 21.10
N VAL A 411 -35.82 12.23 20.47
CA VAL A 411 -35.93 11.97 19.03
C VAL A 411 -37.31 11.43 18.66
N ARG A 412 -37.86 10.52 19.48
CA ARG A 412 -39.24 10.00 19.30
C ARG A 412 -40.29 11.10 19.47
N ALA A 413 -40.16 11.94 20.50
CA ALA A 413 -41.09 13.05 20.72
C ALA A 413 -41.10 14.01 19.53
N PHE A 414 -39.93 14.31 18.95
CA PHE A 414 -39.85 15.14 17.74
C PHE A 414 -40.50 14.46 16.53
N ALA A 415 -40.29 13.16 16.33
CA ALA A 415 -40.93 12.42 15.24
C ALA A 415 -42.47 12.42 15.36
N ASP A 416 -42.99 12.32 16.58
CA ASP A 416 -44.43 12.38 16.85
C ASP A 416 -45.00 13.80 16.68
N GLU A 417 -44.24 14.84 17.02
CA GLU A 417 -44.58 16.24 16.74
C GLU A 417 -44.70 16.48 15.23
N VAL A 418 -43.71 16.03 14.45
CA VAL A 418 -43.70 16.16 12.98
C VAL A 418 -44.89 15.44 12.35
N ARG A 419 -45.18 14.22 12.82
CA ARG A 419 -46.38 13.48 12.40
C ARG A 419 -47.67 14.25 12.74
N GLY A 420 -47.77 14.78 13.97
CA GLY A 420 -48.93 15.55 14.43
C GLY A 420 -49.13 16.87 13.66
N ALA A 421 -48.04 17.45 13.14
CA ALA A 421 -48.08 18.64 12.29
C ALA A 421 -48.52 18.35 10.84
N GLY A 422 -48.74 17.09 10.47
CA GLY A 422 -49.28 16.71 9.16
C GLY A 422 -48.27 16.71 8.01
N PHE A 423 -46.97 16.65 8.29
CA PHE A 423 -45.97 16.48 7.24
C PHE A 423 -46.12 15.10 6.57
N GLU A 424 -46.14 15.08 5.24
CA GLU A 424 -46.24 13.84 4.43
C GLU A 424 -44.86 13.37 3.96
N HIS A 425 -43.87 14.27 3.97
CA HIS A 425 -42.52 14.00 3.47
C HIS A 425 -41.45 14.52 4.42
N VAL A 426 -40.34 13.80 4.46
CA VAL A 426 -39.09 14.22 5.09
C VAL A 426 -37.99 14.14 4.04
N VAL A 427 -37.26 15.23 3.82
CA VAL A 427 -36.14 15.27 2.87
C VAL A 427 -34.86 15.55 3.65
N VAL A 428 -33.93 14.59 3.64
CA VAL A 428 -32.58 14.80 4.19
C VAL A 428 -31.73 15.50 3.14
N LEU A 429 -31.22 16.68 3.50
CA LEU A 429 -30.25 17.46 2.74
C LEU A 429 -28.87 17.21 3.37
N GLY A 430 -28.10 16.30 2.81
CA GLY A 430 -26.85 15.82 3.41
C GLY A 430 -25.84 15.30 2.38
N MET A 431 -24.61 15.04 2.83
CA MET A 431 -23.55 14.44 2.01
C MET A 431 -22.78 13.38 2.79
N GLY A 432 -22.37 12.32 2.10
CA GLY A 432 -21.55 11.24 2.67
C GLY A 432 -22.19 10.63 3.91
N GLY A 433 -21.50 10.75 5.06
CA GLY A 433 -21.93 10.11 6.31
C GLY A 433 -23.24 10.68 6.86
N SER A 434 -23.59 11.89 6.43
CA SER A 434 -24.83 12.57 6.79
C SER A 434 -26.02 12.21 5.86
N SER A 435 -25.83 11.35 4.85
CA SER A 435 -26.89 10.91 3.93
C SER A 435 -26.98 9.38 3.78
N LEU A 436 -25.86 8.67 3.71
CA LEU A 436 -25.85 7.26 3.31
C LEU A 436 -26.53 6.32 4.31
N ALA A 437 -26.35 6.51 5.62
CA ALA A 437 -27.11 5.73 6.60
C ALA A 437 -28.63 6.01 6.53
N CYS A 438 -29.02 7.24 6.21
CA CYS A 438 -30.42 7.60 5.99
C CYS A 438 -31.00 6.90 4.77
N GLU A 439 -30.20 6.73 3.72
CA GLU A 439 -30.57 6.00 2.51
C GLU A 439 -30.77 4.50 2.80
N VAL A 440 -29.97 3.92 3.70
CA VAL A 440 -30.21 2.56 4.23
C VAL A 440 -31.57 2.47 4.91
N PHE A 441 -31.86 3.37 5.85
CA PHE A 441 -33.15 3.38 6.54
C PHE A 441 -34.34 3.62 5.61
N ARG A 442 -34.15 4.36 4.51
CA ARG A 442 -35.19 4.61 3.50
C ARG A 442 -35.57 3.37 2.70
N THR A 443 -34.61 2.48 2.43
CA THR A 443 -34.75 1.38 1.48
C THR A 443 -34.90 0.02 2.14
N ALA A 444 -34.33 -0.18 3.34
CA ALA A 444 -34.33 -1.45 4.06
C ALA A 444 -35.71 -1.91 4.54
N ARG A 445 -36.74 -1.06 4.47
CA ARG A 445 -38.12 -1.45 4.73
C ARG A 445 -39.11 -0.56 3.96
N PRO A 446 -40.33 -1.05 3.67
CA PRO A 446 -41.39 -0.24 3.10
C PRO A 446 -41.76 0.97 3.99
N ALA A 447 -42.24 2.04 3.37
CA ALA A 447 -42.77 3.19 4.10
C ALA A 447 -43.99 2.78 4.96
N GLU A 448 -44.01 3.25 6.21
CA GLU A 448 -45.10 2.98 7.15
C GLU A 448 -46.28 3.94 6.92
N ALA A 449 -47.49 3.40 6.84
CA ALA A 449 -48.69 4.21 6.67
C ALA A 449 -48.87 5.18 7.86
N GLY A 450 -49.15 6.46 7.58
CA GLY A 450 -49.31 7.50 8.60
C GLY A 450 -48.00 8.06 9.16
N ARG A 451 -46.85 7.66 8.62
CA ARG A 451 -45.54 8.32 8.85
C ARG A 451 -45.12 9.09 7.60
N PRO A 452 -44.35 10.18 7.74
CA PRO A 452 -43.78 10.88 6.59
C PRO A 452 -42.88 9.96 5.76
N ARG A 453 -42.95 10.06 4.43
CA ARG A 453 -42.04 9.34 3.53
C ARG A 453 -40.65 9.99 3.57
N LEU A 454 -39.63 9.18 3.86
CA LEU A 454 -38.24 9.62 3.83
C LEU A 454 -37.71 9.69 2.40
N HIS A 455 -37.01 10.78 2.10
CA HIS A 455 -36.25 11.03 0.89
C HIS A 455 -34.84 11.48 1.28
N VAL A 456 -33.84 11.13 0.47
CA VAL A 456 -32.44 11.54 0.68
C VAL A 456 -31.99 12.27 -0.57
N LEU A 457 -31.57 13.53 -0.42
CA LEU A 457 -31.05 14.35 -1.49
C LEU A 457 -29.59 14.70 -1.18
N ASP A 458 -28.69 13.96 -1.83
CA ASP A 458 -27.24 14.09 -1.74
C ASP A 458 -26.61 14.25 -3.13
N SER A 459 -27.35 14.89 -4.04
CA SER A 459 -26.85 15.35 -5.33
C SER A 459 -27.17 16.83 -5.53
N THR A 460 -26.24 17.53 -6.17
CA THR A 460 -26.40 18.92 -6.64
C THR A 460 -26.80 18.97 -8.11
N ASP A 461 -27.04 17.84 -8.78
CA ASP A 461 -27.55 17.85 -10.14
C ASP A 461 -28.98 18.46 -10.19
N PRO A 462 -29.23 19.46 -11.04
CA PRO A 462 -30.55 20.09 -11.19
C PRO A 462 -31.71 19.12 -11.41
N GLY A 463 -31.51 18.02 -12.15
CA GLY A 463 -32.56 17.03 -12.40
C GLY A 463 -32.92 16.27 -11.13
N SER A 464 -31.92 15.88 -10.33
CA SER A 464 -32.14 15.25 -9.03
C SER A 464 -32.84 16.19 -8.04
N VAL A 465 -32.47 17.46 -8.02
CA VAL A 465 -33.12 18.48 -7.17
C VAL A 465 -34.59 18.69 -7.59
N ALA A 466 -34.85 18.84 -8.88
CA ALA A 466 -36.20 19.00 -9.42
C ALA A 466 -37.08 17.76 -9.16
N ALA A 467 -36.52 16.56 -9.35
CA ALA A 467 -37.23 15.31 -9.08
C ALA A 467 -37.58 15.18 -7.59
N CYS A 468 -36.68 15.62 -6.69
CA CYS A 468 -36.96 15.65 -5.25
C CYS A 468 -38.08 16.65 -4.91
N GLU A 469 -38.04 17.88 -5.45
CA GLU A 469 -39.11 18.86 -5.27
C GLU A 469 -40.47 18.32 -5.74
N ALA A 470 -40.50 17.66 -6.90
CA ALA A 470 -41.74 17.06 -7.44
C ALA A 470 -42.26 15.90 -6.58
N ALA A 471 -41.36 15.09 -6.00
CA ALA A 471 -41.71 13.94 -5.16
C ALA A 471 -42.07 14.32 -3.72
N ALA A 472 -41.65 15.51 -3.26
CA ALA A 472 -41.85 16.02 -1.91
C ALA A 472 -42.22 17.52 -1.93
N PRO A 473 -43.48 17.87 -2.28
CA PRO A 473 -43.90 19.26 -2.43
C PRO A 473 -43.61 20.10 -1.17
N PRO A 474 -42.98 21.29 -1.29
CA PRO A 474 -42.48 22.07 -0.14
C PRO A 474 -43.50 22.34 0.97
N GLU A 475 -44.78 22.50 0.62
CA GLU A 475 -45.89 22.75 1.53
C GLU A 475 -46.22 21.57 2.46
N LYS A 476 -45.76 20.36 2.15
CA LYS A 476 -45.99 19.12 2.91
C LYS A 476 -44.70 18.46 3.43
N THR A 477 -43.56 19.14 3.27
CA THR A 477 -42.24 18.57 3.52
C THR A 477 -41.56 19.22 4.73
N LEU A 478 -40.96 18.36 5.57
CA LEU A 478 -39.93 18.75 6.53
C LEU A 478 -38.55 18.49 5.93
N TYR A 479 -37.66 19.47 5.95
CA TYR A 479 -36.29 19.33 5.51
C TYR A 479 -35.35 19.12 6.70
N VAL A 480 -34.56 18.04 6.68
CA VAL A 480 -33.51 17.77 7.66
C VAL A 480 -32.18 18.19 7.05
N VAL A 481 -31.65 19.33 7.49
CA VAL A 481 -30.35 19.83 7.00
C VAL A 481 -29.24 19.22 7.86
N SER A 482 -28.48 18.32 7.24
CA SER A 482 -27.44 17.54 7.92
C SER A 482 -26.05 18.00 7.47
N SER A 483 -25.40 18.83 8.30
CA SER A 483 -24.02 19.29 8.06
C SER A 483 -23.24 19.35 9.36
N LYS A 484 -22.28 18.43 9.52
CA LYS A 484 -21.38 18.38 10.68
C LYS A 484 -20.67 19.71 10.91
N SER A 485 -19.89 20.18 9.93
CA SER A 485 -19.10 21.40 10.05
C SER A 485 -19.92 22.69 9.95
N GLY A 486 -21.18 22.60 9.52
CA GLY A 486 -22.00 23.77 9.21
C GLY A 486 -21.51 24.60 8.01
N THR A 487 -20.60 24.04 7.20
CA THR A 487 -19.95 24.75 6.08
C THR A 487 -19.90 23.95 4.78
N THR A 488 -20.44 22.73 4.77
CA THR A 488 -20.50 21.87 3.59
C THR A 488 -21.34 22.55 2.51
N VAL A 489 -20.77 22.81 1.34
CA VAL A 489 -21.40 23.65 0.31
C VAL A 489 -22.73 23.05 -0.14
N GLU A 490 -22.76 21.76 -0.42
CA GLU A 490 -23.89 21.10 -1.06
C GLU A 490 -25.17 21.11 -0.21
N PRO A 491 -25.20 20.62 1.05
CA PRO A 491 -26.42 20.68 1.86
C PRO A 491 -26.86 22.13 2.15
N LEU A 492 -25.93 23.09 2.23
CA LEU A 492 -26.28 24.49 2.42
C LEU A 492 -26.90 25.12 1.16
N ARG A 493 -26.40 24.81 -0.04
CA ARG A 493 -27.01 25.27 -1.29
C ARG A 493 -28.39 24.64 -1.53
N LEU A 494 -28.55 23.36 -1.17
CA LEU A 494 -29.85 22.70 -1.17
C LEU A 494 -30.82 23.35 -0.18
N MET A 495 -30.35 23.69 1.03
CA MET A 495 -31.14 24.43 2.01
C MET A 495 -31.55 25.80 1.48
N ASP A 496 -30.64 26.57 0.87
CA ASP A 496 -30.94 27.89 0.30
C ASP A 496 -32.08 27.79 -0.74
N TYR A 497 -32.04 26.75 -1.58
CA TYR A 497 -33.09 26.47 -2.57
C TYR A 497 -34.44 26.15 -1.93
N PHE A 498 -34.50 25.14 -1.05
CA PHE A 498 -35.76 24.70 -0.47
C PHE A 498 -36.32 25.69 0.54
N LEU A 499 -35.49 26.48 1.20
CA LEU A 499 -35.94 27.56 2.09
C LEU A 499 -36.66 28.64 1.28
N ALA A 500 -36.14 28.99 0.10
CA ALA A 500 -36.85 29.90 -0.81
C ALA A 500 -38.18 29.30 -1.31
N LYS A 501 -38.22 28.01 -1.65
CA LYS A 501 -39.44 27.30 -2.05
C LYS A 501 -40.49 27.22 -0.94
N ALA A 502 -40.03 27.15 0.31
CA ALA A 502 -40.85 27.21 1.51
C ALA A 502 -41.29 28.65 1.89
N GLY A 503 -40.99 29.66 1.06
CA GLY A 503 -41.32 31.06 1.36
C GLY A 503 -40.53 31.66 2.52
N GLY A 504 -39.37 31.08 2.86
CA GLY A 504 -38.54 31.48 4.00
C GLY A 504 -39.00 30.91 5.36
N ASP A 505 -39.96 29.99 5.37
CA ASP A 505 -40.51 29.39 6.59
C ASP A 505 -39.55 28.36 7.22
N GLY A 506 -38.79 28.81 8.23
CA GLY A 506 -37.88 27.95 8.99
C GLY A 506 -38.57 26.82 9.75
N SER A 507 -39.87 26.91 10.07
CA SER A 507 -40.59 25.86 10.80
C SER A 507 -40.75 24.55 10.02
N ARG A 508 -40.38 24.58 8.73
CA ARG A 508 -40.30 23.42 7.82
C ARG A 508 -38.91 22.78 7.79
N PHE A 509 -37.98 23.26 8.61
CA PHE A 509 -36.62 22.78 8.66
C PHE A 509 -36.26 22.31 10.07
N CYS A 510 -35.42 21.29 10.15
CA CYS A 510 -34.63 21.02 11.33
C CYS A 510 -33.15 20.84 10.95
N ALA A 511 -32.27 21.10 11.90
CA ALA A 511 -30.83 21.02 11.71
C ALA A 511 -30.25 19.86 12.53
N VAL A 512 -29.33 19.11 11.93
CA VAL A 512 -28.41 18.20 12.64
C VAL A 512 -26.99 18.66 12.33
N THR A 513 -26.27 19.11 13.35
CA THR A 513 -24.94 19.74 13.22
C THR A 513 -24.10 19.55 14.49
N ASP A 514 -22.82 19.90 14.45
CA ASP A 514 -21.98 19.95 15.64
C ASP A 514 -22.25 21.23 16.45
N PRO A 515 -21.96 21.22 17.77
CA PRO A 515 -22.11 22.40 18.61
C PRO A 515 -21.18 23.55 18.18
N GLY A 516 -21.68 24.78 18.23
CA GLY A 516 -20.91 26.01 18.02
C GLY A 516 -20.63 26.34 16.56
N THR A 517 -21.28 25.68 15.60
CA THR A 517 -21.08 25.98 14.17
C THR A 517 -21.86 27.24 13.76
N PRO A 518 -21.42 27.96 12.70
CA PRO A 518 -22.19 29.07 12.12
C PRO A 518 -23.59 28.64 11.66
N PHE A 519 -23.72 27.39 11.21
CA PHE A 519 -25.00 26.83 10.80
C PHE A 519 -25.96 26.62 11.97
N GLU A 520 -25.46 26.21 13.15
CA GLU A 520 -26.28 26.12 14.36
C GLU A 520 -26.92 27.48 14.69
N ALA A 521 -26.12 28.55 14.69
CA ALA A 521 -26.60 29.89 14.95
C ALA A 521 -27.63 30.34 13.91
N PHE A 522 -27.35 30.11 12.62
CA PHE A 522 -28.27 30.42 11.53
C PHE A 522 -29.61 29.68 11.67
N ALA A 523 -29.60 28.38 11.96
CA ALA A 523 -30.81 27.58 12.12
C ALA A 523 -31.69 28.12 13.27
N ARG A 524 -31.08 28.54 14.38
CA ARG A 524 -31.79 29.16 15.50
C ARG A 524 -32.37 30.53 15.11
N GLU A 525 -31.60 31.37 14.44
CA GLU A 525 -32.05 32.69 13.96
C GLU A 525 -33.22 32.58 12.98
N LYS A 526 -33.18 31.59 12.07
CA LYS A 526 -34.24 31.33 11.09
C LYS A 526 -35.46 30.63 11.68
N GLY A 527 -35.47 30.31 12.98
CA GLY A 527 -36.60 29.66 13.62
C GLY A 527 -36.82 28.24 13.10
N PHE A 528 -35.74 27.48 12.87
CA PHE A 528 -35.84 26.07 12.53
C PHE A 528 -36.58 25.34 13.64
N ARG A 529 -37.52 24.45 13.26
CA ARG A 529 -38.41 23.73 14.18
C ARG A 529 -37.63 23.05 15.31
N LYS A 530 -36.46 22.49 14.98
CA LYS A 530 -35.56 21.88 15.95
C LYS A 530 -34.11 21.97 15.48
N VAL A 531 -33.19 22.15 16.43
CA VAL A 531 -31.74 22.06 16.22
C VAL A 531 -31.19 20.97 17.12
N PHE A 532 -30.63 19.94 16.50
CA PHE A 532 -29.96 18.82 17.16
C PHE A 532 -28.44 19.00 17.08
N THR A 533 -27.78 19.05 18.23
CA THR A 533 -26.33 19.08 18.34
C THR A 533 -25.77 17.68 18.58
N ASN A 534 -24.95 17.20 17.66
CA ASN A 534 -24.29 15.89 17.72
C ASN A 534 -22.95 15.96 18.48
N PRO A 535 -22.42 14.84 19.02
CA PRO A 535 -21.05 14.81 19.53
C PRO A 535 -20.04 15.13 18.43
N ALA A 536 -19.17 16.12 18.69
CA ALA A 536 -18.19 16.60 17.70
C ALA A 536 -17.06 15.58 17.45
N ASP A 537 -16.84 14.67 18.40
CA ASP A 537 -15.82 13.62 18.40
C ASP A 537 -16.21 12.36 17.62
N VAL A 538 -17.26 12.46 16.78
CA VAL A 538 -17.73 11.38 15.91
C VAL A 538 -17.49 11.75 14.44
N GLY A 539 -16.68 10.98 13.73
CA GLY A 539 -16.46 11.17 12.29
C GLY A 539 -17.72 10.92 11.46
N GLY A 540 -17.89 11.60 10.33
CA GLY A 540 -19.11 11.52 9.52
C GLY A 540 -19.47 10.09 9.10
N ARG A 541 -18.52 9.33 8.56
CA ARG A 541 -18.75 7.92 8.17
C ARG A 541 -18.96 6.95 9.34
N PHE A 542 -18.68 7.39 10.57
CA PHE A 542 -18.92 6.65 11.83
C PHE A 542 -20.15 7.20 12.59
N SER A 543 -21.05 7.90 11.89
CA SER A 543 -22.15 8.65 12.51
C SER A 543 -23.53 8.00 12.33
N ALA A 544 -23.60 6.78 11.78
CA ALA A 544 -24.85 6.08 11.49
C ALA A 544 -25.74 5.92 12.73
N LEU A 545 -25.13 5.66 13.89
CA LEU A 545 -25.81 5.52 15.19
C LEU A 545 -25.88 6.82 16.01
N SER A 546 -25.51 7.96 15.40
CA SER A 546 -25.61 9.29 16.01
C SER A 546 -26.92 9.99 15.61
N LEU A 547 -27.13 11.25 16.03
CA LEU A 547 -28.32 12.00 15.64
C LEU A 547 -28.46 12.19 14.13
N PHE A 548 -27.35 12.12 13.38
CA PHE A 548 -27.37 12.16 11.91
C PHE A 548 -28.16 11.00 11.29
N GLY A 549 -28.08 9.79 11.85
CA GLY A 549 -28.88 8.65 11.40
C GLY A 549 -30.19 8.49 12.17
N LEU A 550 -30.16 8.69 13.50
CA LEU A 550 -31.31 8.42 14.36
C LEU A 550 -32.49 9.37 14.14
N VAL A 551 -32.24 10.65 13.86
CA VAL A 551 -33.33 11.62 13.62
C VAL A 551 -34.11 11.26 12.35
N PRO A 552 -33.47 11.09 11.16
CA PRO A 552 -34.16 10.61 9.97
C PRO A 552 -34.82 9.23 10.12
N ALA A 553 -34.16 8.29 10.82
CA ALA A 553 -34.72 6.97 11.07
C ALA A 553 -36.03 7.05 11.88
N ALA A 554 -36.05 7.79 12.99
CA ALA A 554 -37.25 7.94 13.80
C ALA A 554 -38.38 8.67 13.06
N LEU A 555 -38.05 9.68 12.24
CA LEU A 555 -39.02 10.36 11.38
C LEU A 555 -39.66 9.42 10.36
N ALA A 556 -38.88 8.45 9.86
CA ALA A 556 -39.35 7.36 8.99
C ALA A 556 -40.02 6.19 9.76
N GLY A 557 -40.24 6.34 11.06
CA GLY A 557 -40.94 5.39 11.92
C GLY A 557 -40.07 4.26 12.49
N TRP A 558 -38.74 4.32 12.37
CA TRP A 558 -37.88 3.25 12.91
C TRP A 558 -37.90 3.24 14.42
N ASP A 559 -37.86 2.04 15.01
CA ASP A 559 -37.59 1.91 16.44
C ASP A 559 -36.10 2.11 16.71
N VAL A 560 -35.72 3.38 16.87
CA VAL A 560 -34.34 3.79 17.20
C VAL A 560 -33.85 3.24 18.54
N GLY A 561 -34.75 2.89 19.47
CA GLY A 561 -34.37 2.25 20.73
C GLY A 561 -33.96 0.80 20.52
N ALA A 562 -34.72 0.05 19.71
CA ALA A 562 -34.38 -1.32 19.34
C ALA A 562 -33.10 -1.39 18.47
N LEU A 563 -32.93 -0.44 17.53
CA LEU A 563 -31.68 -0.29 16.76
C LEU A 563 -30.45 -0.13 17.67
N LEU A 564 -30.51 0.81 18.63
CA LEU A 564 -29.42 1.04 19.57
C LEU A 564 -29.18 -0.15 20.50
N ALA A 565 -30.24 -0.85 20.93
CA ALA A 565 -30.10 -2.06 21.74
C ALA A 565 -29.33 -3.17 21.01
N ARG A 566 -29.62 -3.39 19.72
CA ARG A 566 -28.87 -4.34 18.87
C ARG A 566 -27.42 -3.91 18.70
N ALA A 567 -27.17 -2.61 18.48
CA ALA A 567 -25.82 -2.06 18.40
C ALA A 567 -25.03 -2.23 19.70
N ALA A 568 -25.67 -1.98 20.85
CA ALA A 568 -25.03 -2.08 22.17
C ALA A 568 -24.63 -3.52 22.50
N ALA A 569 -25.50 -4.49 22.21
CA ALA A 569 -25.20 -5.90 22.38
C ALA A 569 -23.99 -6.34 21.53
N LEU A 570 -23.89 -5.86 20.28
CA LEU A 570 -22.73 -6.14 19.45
C LEU A 570 -21.47 -5.44 19.98
N ALA A 571 -21.59 -4.19 20.43
CA ALA A 571 -20.47 -3.45 21.00
C ALA A 571 -19.85 -4.16 22.21
N ASP A 572 -20.68 -4.71 23.10
CA ASP A 572 -20.16 -5.52 24.21
C ASP A 572 -19.46 -6.80 23.71
N ALA A 573 -19.95 -7.43 22.64
CA ALA A 573 -19.31 -8.59 22.01
C ALA A 573 -17.96 -8.26 21.32
N THR A 574 -17.64 -6.98 21.06
CA THR A 574 -16.33 -6.59 20.50
C THR A 574 -15.28 -6.20 21.54
N ARG A 575 -15.56 -6.39 22.84
CA ARG A 575 -14.61 -6.03 23.91
C ARG A 575 -13.44 -7.00 24.06
N GLU A 576 -13.67 -8.28 23.79
CA GLU A 576 -12.66 -9.33 24.01
C GLU A 576 -11.67 -9.44 22.85
N ASP A 577 -10.39 -9.70 23.16
CA ASP A 577 -9.34 -10.02 22.19
C ASP A 577 -9.35 -11.52 21.84
N SER A 578 -10.37 -11.96 21.11
CA SER A 578 -10.52 -13.35 20.68
C SER A 578 -11.06 -13.45 19.25
N ASP A 579 -10.95 -14.63 18.64
CA ASP A 579 -11.52 -14.87 17.30
C ASP A 579 -13.07 -14.86 17.31
N ALA A 580 -13.70 -14.95 18.48
CA ALA A 580 -15.15 -14.82 18.64
C ALA A 580 -15.63 -13.35 18.53
N ASN A 581 -14.72 -12.38 18.64
CA ASN A 581 -15.05 -10.96 18.50
C ASN A 581 -15.44 -10.66 17.04
N PRO A 582 -16.70 -10.28 16.77
CA PRO A 582 -17.24 -10.19 15.41
C PRO A 582 -16.65 -9.03 14.61
N GLY A 583 -16.21 -7.96 15.26
CA GLY A 583 -15.55 -6.83 14.59
C GLY A 583 -14.05 -7.09 14.36
N LEU A 584 -13.37 -7.65 15.37
CA LEU A 584 -11.93 -7.94 15.29
C LEU A 584 -11.63 -9.01 14.24
N SER A 585 -12.37 -10.12 14.25
CA SER A 585 -12.19 -11.22 13.30
C SER A 585 -12.44 -10.76 11.86
N LEU A 586 -13.51 -9.99 11.62
CA LEU A 586 -13.81 -9.42 10.31
C LEU A 586 -12.70 -8.48 9.83
N GLY A 587 -12.27 -7.52 10.66
CA GLY A 587 -11.22 -6.57 10.30
C GLY A 587 -9.89 -7.26 9.97
N LYS A 588 -9.49 -8.26 10.78
CA LYS A 588 -8.29 -9.07 10.52
C LYS A 588 -8.41 -9.93 9.27
N ALA A 589 -9.57 -10.52 9.02
CA ALA A 589 -9.82 -11.31 7.82
C ALA A 589 -9.65 -10.44 6.57
N LEU A 590 -10.33 -9.29 6.51
CA LEU A 590 -10.19 -8.34 5.39
C LEU A 590 -8.75 -7.88 5.20
N ALA A 591 -8.02 -7.61 6.29
CA ALA A 591 -6.61 -7.22 6.22
C ALA A 591 -5.73 -8.34 5.65
N ARG A 592 -5.97 -9.59 6.03
CA ARG A 592 -5.24 -10.76 5.51
C ARG A 592 -5.48 -10.92 4.01
N GLU A 593 -6.74 -10.81 3.57
CA GLU A 593 -7.08 -10.92 2.16
C GLU A 593 -6.43 -9.78 1.34
N ALA A 594 -6.51 -8.54 1.83
CA ALA A 594 -5.87 -7.39 1.19
C ALA A 594 -4.35 -7.54 1.09
N LYS A 595 -3.67 -7.99 2.16
CA LYS A 595 -2.23 -8.27 2.17
C LYS A 595 -1.84 -9.41 1.21
N ALA A 596 -2.77 -10.32 0.92
CA ALA A 596 -2.61 -11.38 -0.07
C ALA A 596 -2.99 -10.97 -1.51
N GLY A 597 -3.22 -9.68 -1.76
CA GLY A 597 -3.59 -9.15 -3.09
C GLY A 597 -5.07 -9.30 -3.44
N ARG A 598 -5.93 -9.66 -2.47
CA ARG A 598 -7.39 -9.72 -2.63
C ARG A 598 -8.06 -8.53 -1.96
N ASP A 599 -7.89 -7.36 -2.57
CA ASP A 599 -8.28 -6.06 -2.02
C ASP A 599 -9.59 -5.51 -2.61
N LYS A 600 -10.29 -6.23 -3.49
CA LYS A 600 -11.60 -5.80 -4.02
C LYS A 600 -12.74 -6.40 -3.19
N LEU A 601 -13.45 -5.58 -2.43
CA LEU A 601 -14.56 -6.01 -1.57
C LEU A 601 -15.89 -5.84 -2.30
N VAL A 602 -16.37 -6.90 -2.95
CA VAL A 602 -17.62 -6.87 -3.73
C VAL A 602 -18.81 -7.12 -2.81
N VAL A 603 -19.75 -6.16 -2.76
CA VAL A 603 -20.95 -6.28 -1.92
C VAL A 603 -22.11 -6.83 -2.76
N LEU A 604 -22.58 -8.01 -2.37
CA LEU A 604 -23.81 -8.63 -2.82
C LEU A 604 -24.88 -8.34 -1.77
N ALA A 605 -26.00 -7.75 -2.17
CA ALA A 605 -27.06 -7.39 -1.23
C ALA A 605 -28.42 -7.75 -1.80
N ALA A 606 -29.36 -8.09 -0.92
CA ALA A 606 -30.79 -8.09 -1.25
C ALA A 606 -31.22 -6.73 -1.81
N PRO A 607 -32.21 -6.66 -2.73
CA PRO A 607 -32.67 -5.39 -3.31
C PRO A 607 -32.99 -4.30 -2.28
N GLU A 608 -33.62 -4.67 -1.17
CA GLU A 608 -33.97 -3.78 -0.07
C GLU A 608 -32.73 -3.29 0.72
N LEU A 609 -31.62 -4.01 0.64
CA LEU A 609 -30.37 -3.74 1.37
C LEU A 609 -29.24 -3.24 0.43
N GLU A 610 -29.49 -2.97 -0.85
CA GLU A 610 -28.46 -2.49 -1.78
C GLU A 610 -27.76 -1.20 -1.30
N SER A 611 -28.53 -0.32 -0.67
CA SER A 611 -28.05 0.91 -0.04
C SER A 611 -27.06 0.68 1.10
N PHE A 612 -27.14 -0.48 1.80
CA PHE A 612 -26.15 -0.85 2.80
C PHE A 612 -24.77 -1.00 2.16
N GLY A 613 -24.72 -1.52 0.93
CA GLY A 613 -23.50 -1.56 0.13
C GLY A 613 -22.92 -0.16 -0.12
N LEU A 614 -23.76 0.84 -0.41
CA LEU A 614 -23.31 2.24 -0.61
C LEU A 614 -22.74 2.85 0.68
N TRP A 615 -23.38 2.61 1.82
CA TRP A 615 -22.87 3.05 3.12
C TRP A 615 -21.54 2.36 3.46
N LEU A 616 -21.47 1.03 3.25
CA LEU A 616 -20.25 0.26 3.48
C LEU A 616 -19.11 0.71 2.55
N GLU A 617 -19.43 1.06 1.31
CA GLU A 617 -18.48 1.59 0.34
C GLU A 617 -17.82 2.87 0.85
N GLN A 618 -18.60 3.82 1.40
CA GLN A 618 -18.04 4.99 2.06
C GLN A 618 -17.15 4.59 3.24
N LEU A 619 -17.70 3.79 4.16
CA LEU A 619 -17.01 3.48 5.41
C LEU A 619 -15.61 2.91 5.15
N VAL A 620 -15.51 1.92 4.26
CA VAL A 620 -14.24 1.24 3.97
C VAL A 620 -13.34 2.15 3.11
N ALA A 621 -13.84 2.66 1.97
CA ALA A 621 -12.99 3.41 1.04
C ALA A 621 -12.41 4.69 1.67
N GLU A 622 -13.24 5.44 2.40
CA GLU A 622 -12.80 6.71 3.00
C GLU A 622 -11.91 6.48 4.23
N SER A 623 -12.12 5.39 4.98
CA SER A 623 -11.29 5.08 6.14
C SER A 623 -9.91 4.57 5.75
N VAL A 624 -9.80 3.61 4.82
CA VAL A 624 -8.52 2.92 4.59
C VAL A 624 -7.85 3.24 3.27
N GLY A 625 -8.53 3.90 2.33
CA GLY A 625 -8.01 4.28 1.02
C GLY A 625 -7.10 5.50 1.07
N LYS A 626 -5.88 5.34 1.61
CA LYS A 626 -4.90 6.43 1.79
C LYS A 626 -3.48 5.90 1.90
N GLU A 627 -2.51 6.78 1.75
CA GLU A 627 -1.08 6.45 1.86
C GLU A 627 -0.64 5.33 0.88
N GLY A 628 -1.28 5.26 -0.31
CA GLY A 628 -1.04 4.23 -1.32
C GLY A 628 -1.58 2.84 -0.96
N LYS A 629 -2.36 2.72 0.12
CA LYS A 629 -2.96 1.48 0.63
C LYS A 629 -4.49 1.58 0.63
N GLY A 630 -5.17 0.45 0.76
CA GLY A 630 -6.60 0.40 0.98
C GLY A 630 -7.26 -0.88 0.48
N VAL A 631 -8.56 -0.96 0.72
CA VAL A 631 -9.47 -1.94 0.14
C VAL A 631 -10.42 -1.18 -0.78
N VAL A 632 -10.75 -1.74 -1.93
CA VAL A 632 -11.65 -1.18 -2.94
C VAL A 632 -13.03 -1.82 -2.77
N PRO A 633 -13.95 -1.23 -1.99
CA PRO A 633 -15.33 -1.71 -1.91
C PRO A 633 -16.08 -1.43 -3.22
N VAL A 634 -16.93 -2.36 -3.65
CA VAL A 634 -17.71 -2.23 -4.89
C VAL A 634 -19.17 -2.52 -4.59
N ALA A 635 -19.95 -1.46 -4.47
CA ALA A 635 -21.40 -1.55 -4.28
C ALA A 635 -22.14 -1.64 -5.63
N GLY A 636 -23.26 -2.37 -5.64
CA GLY A 636 -24.12 -2.52 -6.82
C GLY A 636 -23.37 -3.02 -8.05
N ALA A 637 -22.41 -3.93 -7.85
CA ALA A 637 -21.60 -4.49 -8.93
C ALA A 637 -22.51 -5.19 -9.96
N PRO A 638 -22.27 -5.02 -11.28
CA PRO A 638 -23.01 -5.77 -12.29
C PRO A 638 -22.88 -7.28 -12.03
N ALA A 639 -24.02 -7.98 -12.02
CA ALA A 639 -24.04 -9.43 -11.91
C ALA A 639 -23.30 -10.05 -13.11
N ARG A 640 -22.40 -10.99 -12.83
CA ARG A 640 -21.59 -11.73 -13.81
C ARG A 640 -21.47 -13.17 -13.35
N ASP A 641 -21.08 -14.06 -14.26
CA ASP A 641 -20.75 -15.43 -13.91
C ASP A 641 -19.59 -15.46 -12.90
N ALA A 642 -19.62 -16.42 -11.96
CA ALA A 642 -18.61 -16.54 -10.90
C ALA A 642 -17.17 -16.61 -11.44
N ALA A 643 -16.98 -17.24 -12.61
CA ALA A 643 -15.68 -17.34 -13.29
C ALA A 643 -15.17 -16.01 -13.87
N ALA A 644 -16.05 -15.03 -14.10
CA ALA A 644 -15.70 -13.73 -14.68
C ALA A 644 -15.19 -12.72 -13.64
N TYR A 645 -15.33 -13.01 -12.34
CA TYR A 645 -14.71 -12.21 -11.30
C TYR A 645 -13.22 -12.51 -11.20
N ALA A 646 -12.41 -11.47 -11.17
CA ALA A 646 -10.98 -11.56 -10.94
C ALA A 646 -10.65 -12.21 -9.58
N ALA A 647 -9.49 -12.84 -9.48
CA ALA A 647 -9.07 -13.56 -8.29
C ALA A 647 -8.64 -12.66 -7.11
N ASP A 648 -8.64 -11.34 -7.33
CA ASP A 648 -8.33 -10.29 -6.36
C ASP A 648 -9.56 -9.84 -5.53
N SER A 649 -10.68 -10.55 -5.66
CA SER A 649 -11.96 -10.17 -5.04
C SER A 649 -12.31 -11.02 -3.82
N VAL A 650 -12.83 -10.36 -2.80
CA VAL A 650 -13.52 -10.94 -1.63
C VAL A 650 -14.97 -10.48 -1.68
N PHE A 651 -15.89 -11.37 -1.34
CA PHE A 651 -17.32 -11.09 -1.45
C PHE A 651 -17.96 -10.98 -0.07
N VAL A 652 -18.90 -10.05 0.05
CA VAL A 652 -19.77 -9.91 1.22
C VAL A 652 -21.19 -10.06 0.74
N LEU A 653 -21.95 -10.96 1.36
CA LEU A 653 -23.38 -11.08 1.16
C LEU A 653 -24.12 -10.50 2.37
N VAL A 654 -25.02 -9.55 2.11
CA VAL A 654 -25.94 -8.98 3.09
C VAL A 654 -27.38 -9.30 2.69
N SER A 655 -28.11 -10.05 3.51
CA SER A 655 -29.45 -10.52 3.20
C SER A 655 -30.34 -10.56 4.44
N HIS A 656 -31.65 -10.72 4.25
CA HIS A 656 -32.53 -11.12 5.34
C HIS A 656 -32.40 -12.61 5.62
N ALA A 657 -32.60 -13.02 6.88
CA ALA A 657 -32.54 -14.42 7.29
C ALA A 657 -33.50 -15.28 6.44
N GLY A 658 -32.97 -16.36 5.84
CA GLY A 658 -33.73 -17.29 5.00
C GLY A 658 -34.13 -16.73 3.62
N GLN A 659 -33.64 -15.56 3.22
CA GLN A 659 -33.91 -14.99 1.90
C GLN A 659 -33.24 -15.81 0.79
N VAL A 660 -33.99 -16.07 -0.28
CA VAL A 660 -33.49 -16.72 -1.51
C VAL A 660 -33.60 -15.73 -2.66
N GLY A 661 -32.61 -15.70 -3.54
CA GLY A 661 -32.62 -14.79 -4.69
C GLY A 661 -31.34 -14.81 -5.49
N GLN A 662 -31.20 -13.89 -6.45
CA GLN A 662 -29.98 -13.79 -7.27
C GLN A 662 -28.70 -13.54 -6.46
N PRO A 663 -28.66 -12.65 -5.44
CA PRO A 663 -27.46 -12.46 -4.63
C PRO A 663 -27.02 -13.75 -3.91
N GLU A 664 -27.98 -14.49 -3.36
CA GLU A 664 -27.76 -15.77 -2.68
C GLU A 664 -27.24 -16.85 -3.64
N ALA A 665 -27.86 -16.96 -4.83
CA ALA A 665 -27.45 -17.90 -5.86
C ALA A 665 -26.03 -17.59 -6.39
N LEU A 666 -25.70 -16.32 -6.58
CA LEU A 666 -24.37 -15.88 -6.99
C LEU A 666 -23.33 -16.17 -5.89
N ALA A 667 -23.66 -15.91 -4.62
CA ALA A 667 -22.81 -16.26 -3.49
C ALA A 667 -22.50 -17.77 -3.46
N GLY A 668 -23.50 -18.63 -3.62
CA GLY A 668 -23.29 -20.09 -3.69
C GLY A 668 -22.43 -20.51 -4.89
N ALA A 669 -22.61 -19.89 -6.06
CA ALA A 669 -21.78 -20.16 -7.24
C ALA A 669 -20.33 -19.72 -7.04
N LEU A 670 -20.10 -18.60 -6.36
CA LEU A 670 -18.77 -18.10 -6.01
C LEU A 670 -18.06 -19.02 -5.01
N GLU A 671 -18.76 -19.49 -3.97
CA GLU A 671 -18.25 -20.48 -3.02
C GLU A 671 -17.88 -21.80 -3.72
N GLY A 672 -18.74 -22.28 -4.62
CA GLY A 672 -18.47 -23.46 -5.44
C GLY A 672 -17.25 -23.30 -6.37
N ALA A 673 -16.90 -22.06 -6.73
CA ALA A 673 -15.70 -21.72 -7.48
C ALA A 673 -14.47 -21.43 -6.57
N GLY A 674 -14.56 -21.69 -5.27
CA GLY A 674 -13.48 -21.49 -4.30
C GLY A 674 -13.22 -20.02 -3.93
N ARG A 675 -14.18 -19.12 -4.19
CA ARG A 675 -14.10 -17.71 -3.78
C ARG A 675 -14.52 -17.56 -2.31
N THR A 676 -13.92 -16.59 -1.63
CA THR A 676 -14.29 -16.26 -0.24
C THR A 676 -15.54 -15.40 -0.22
N VAL A 677 -16.60 -15.87 0.44
CA VAL A 677 -17.85 -15.13 0.68
C VAL A 677 -18.09 -15.02 2.17
N LEU A 678 -18.27 -13.79 2.66
CA LEU A 678 -18.64 -13.49 4.05
C LEU A 678 -20.13 -13.19 4.11
N ARG A 679 -20.89 -13.91 4.93
CA ARG A 679 -22.36 -13.86 4.97
C ARG A 679 -22.88 -13.14 6.22
N PHE A 680 -23.76 -12.17 6.03
CA PHE A 680 -24.41 -11.38 7.07
C PHE A 680 -25.92 -11.41 6.88
N GLU A 681 -26.61 -12.14 7.74
CA GLU A 681 -28.06 -12.30 7.70
C GLU A 681 -28.73 -11.46 8.80
N LEU A 682 -29.71 -10.65 8.40
CA LEU A 682 -30.51 -9.84 9.32
C LEU A 682 -31.78 -10.59 9.71
N ASP A 683 -31.94 -10.87 11.01
CA ASP A 683 -33.13 -11.49 11.59
C ASP A 683 -34.33 -10.54 11.64
N ALA A 684 -34.08 -9.24 11.73
CA ALA A 684 -35.04 -8.15 11.68
C ALA A 684 -34.38 -6.88 11.10
N PRO A 685 -35.16 -5.90 10.59
CA PRO A 685 -34.59 -4.63 10.12
C PRO A 685 -33.71 -3.92 11.16
N GLU A 686 -34.08 -3.99 12.45
CA GLU A 686 -33.34 -3.37 13.55
C GLU A 686 -31.95 -4.00 13.79
N ALA A 687 -31.65 -5.17 13.20
CA ALA A 687 -30.31 -5.75 13.20
C ALA A 687 -29.28 -4.87 12.47
N LEU A 688 -29.73 -3.95 11.61
CA LEU A 688 -28.86 -2.93 11.01
C LEU A 688 -28.08 -2.13 12.06
N GLY A 689 -28.64 -1.92 13.25
CA GLY A 689 -27.92 -1.26 14.34
C GLY A 689 -26.64 -2.01 14.73
N ALA A 690 -26.71 -3.34 14.81
CA ALA A 690 -25.53 -4.17 15.02
C ALA A 690 -24.57 -4.08 13.84
N GLU A 691 -25.06 -4.24 12.61
CA GLU A 691 -24.17 -4.24 11.43
C GLU A 691 -23.45 -2.90 11.21
N PHE A 692 -24.08 -1.76 11.49
CA PHE A 692 -23.37 -0.47 11.48
C PHE A 692 -22.16 -0.50 12.43
N PHE A 693 -22.36 -0.90 13.68
CA PHE A 693 -21.26 -0.97 14.65
C PHE A 693 -20.20 -2.04 14.29
N ARG A 694 -20.63 -3.21 13.78
CA ARG A 694 -19.72 -4.30 13.36
C ARG A 694 -18.70 -3.79 12.36
N TRP A 695 -19.20 -3.15 11.31
CA TRP A 695 -18.41 -2.69 10.18
C TRP A 695 -17.58 -1.47 10.54
N GLU A 696 -18.07 -0.57 11.41
CA GLU A 696 -17.28 0.53 11.97
C GLU A 696 -16.08 0.00 12.75
N PHE A 697 -16.31 -0.96 13.67
CA PHE A 697 -15.24 -1.59 14.46
C PHE A 697 -14.26 -2.37 13.58
N ALA A 698 -14.76 -3.19 12.64
CA ALA A 698 -13.93 -3.95 11.71
C ALA A 698 -13.08 -3.03 10.82
N THR A 699 -13.62 -1.90 10.39
CA THR A 699 -12.89 -0.91 9.58
C THR A 699 -11.80 -0.22 10.39
N ALA A 700 -12.04 0.08 11.67
CA ALA A 700 -11.01 0.60 12.56
C ALA A 700 -9.86 -0.40 12.76
N VAL A 701 -10.18 -1.69 12.94
CA VAL A 701 -9.20 -2.78 13.00
C VAL A 701 -8.43 -2.92 11.67
N LEU A 702 -9.12 -2.90 10.53
CA LEU A 702 -8.51 -2.94 9.21
C LEU A 702 -7.52 -1.78 9.01
N GLY A 703 -7.88 -0.57 9.45
CA GLY A 703 -6.99 0.59 9.42
C GLY A 703 -5.70 0.36 10.23
N ALA A 704 -5.81 -0.23 11.41
CA ALA A 704 -4.65 -0.59 12.23
C ALA A 704 -3.75 -1.62 11.54
N GLU A 705 -4.35 -2.67 10.97
CA GLU A 705 -3.64 -3.75 10.27
C GLU A 705 -2.94 -3.27 8.99
N LEU A 706 -3.48 -2.26 8.31
CA LEU A 706 -2.87 -1.61 7.14
C LEU A 706 -1.89 -0.50 7.53
N GLY A 707 -1.88 -0.08 8.80
CA GLY A 707 -1.04 1.02 9.30
C GLY A 707 -1.43 2.38 8.73
N VAL A 708 -2.73 2.66 8.66
CA VAL A 708 -3.31 3.95 8.22
C VAL A 708 -4.25 4.50 9.30
N ASN A 709 -4.49 5.81 9.27
CA ASN A 709 -5.49 6.44 10.15
C ASN A 709 -6.91 6.28 9.56
N PRO A 710 -7.82 5.50 10.17
CA PRO A 710 -9.16 5.32 9.62
C PRO A 710 -10.09 6.52 9.84
N PHE A 711 -9.66 7.54 10.60
CA PHE A 711 -10.53 8.63 11.07
C PHE A 711 -10.29 9.98 10.36
N ASP A 712 -9.24 10.10 9.54
CA ASP A 712 -8.98 11.28 8.71
C ASP A 712 -9.41 11.10 7.24
N GLN A 713 -9.25 12.15 6.43
CA GLN A 713 -9.54 12.15 5.00
C GLN A 713 -8.73 13.24 4.27
N PRO A 714 -7.39 13.11 4.21
CA PRO A 714 -6.53 14.18 3.68
C PRO A 714 -6.75 14.44 2.18
N ASP A 715 -7.14 13.43 1.40
CA ASP A 715 -7.11 13.48 -0.07
C ASP A 715 -8.41 13.98 -0.71
N VAL A 716 -9.47 14.21 0.08
CA VAL A 716 -10.71 14.84 -0.43
C VAL A 716 -10.62 16.36 -0.50
N GLN A 717 -9.65 16.97 0.22
CA GLN A 717 -9.52 18.42 0.29
C GLN A 717 -9.10 19.03 -1.05
N ALA A 718 -8.24 18.34 -1.81
CA ALA A 718 -7.80 18.78 -3.13
C ALA A 718 -8.97 18.99 -4.11
N ALA A 719 -9.91 18.04 -4.17
CA ALA A 719 -11.09 18.15 -5.03
C ALA A 719 -11.99 19.34 -4.61
N LYS A 720 -12.13 19.60 -3.30
CA LYS A 720 -12.88 20.76 -2.79
C LYS A 720 -12.24 22.07 -3.20
N ASP A 721 -10.92 22.18 -3.10
CA ASP A 721 -10.21 23.41 -3.44
C ASP A 721 -10.19 23.66 -4.96
N MET A 722 -10.06 22.59 -5.75
CA MET A 722 -10.18 22.69 -7.22
C MET A 722 -11.60 23.02 -7.68
N THR A 723 -12.62 22.55 -6.98
CA THR A 723 -14.02 22.97 -7.21
C THR A 723 -14.19 24.47 -6.92
N LYS A 724 -13.65 24.96 -5.80
CA LYS A 724 -13.68 26.41 -5.47
C LYS A 724 -12.96 27.24 -6.53
N ALA A 725 -11.81 26.77 -7.02
CA ALA A 725 -11.07 27.44 -8.09
C ALA A 725 -11.90 27.49 -9.39
N ALA A 726 -12.53 26.37 -9.78
CA ALA A 726 -13.40 26.30 -10.96
C ALA A 726 -14.62 27.24 -10.83
N LEU A 727 -15.22 27.35 -9.64
CA LEU A 727 -16.30 28.32 -9.40
C LEU A 727 -15.83 29.77 -9.49
N ALA A 728 -14.62 30.08 -9.01
CA ALA A 728 -14.02 31.40 -9.13
C ALA A 728 -13.71 31.76 -10.59
N GLU A 729 -13.19 30.81 -11.38
CA GLU A 729 -13.00 30.93 -12.83
C GLU A 729 -14.32 31.25 -13.53
N LEU A 730 -15.37 30.48 -13.23
CA LEU A 730 -16.69 30.69 -13.81
C LEU A 730 -17.24 32.09 -13.50
N LYS A 731 -17.08 32.56 -12.26
CA LYS A 731 -17.52 33.90 -11.83
C LYS A 731 -16.74 35.01 -12.55
N ALA A 732 -15.45 34.83 -12.80
CA ALA A 732 -14.59 35.83 -13.42
C ALA A 732 -14.70 35.87 -14.94
N ALA A 733 -14.74 34.70 -15.60
CA ALA A 733 -14.65 34.55 -17.05
C ALA A 733 -15.98 34.15 -17.72
N GLY A 734 -17.03 33.86 -16.95
CA GLY A 734 -18.33 33.40 -17.47
C GLY A 734 -18.33 31.97 -18.02
N SER A 735 -17.21 31.27 -17.97
CA SER A 735 -17.04 29.89 -18.47
C SER A 735 -16.04 29.09 -17.63
N LEU A 736 -16.12 27.76 -17.70
CA LEU A 736 -15.17 26.84 -17.05
C LEU A 736 -14.02 26.52 -18.02
N SER A 737 -12.78 26.58 -17.54
CA SER A 737 -11.60 26.15 -18.32
C SER A 737 -11.43 24.62 -18.27
N ALA A 738 -12.26 23.90 -19.00
CA ALA A 738 -12.15 22.45 -19.15
C ALA A 738 -10.91 22.07 -20.00
N PRO A 739 -10.32 20.88 -19.79
CA PRO A 739 -9.23 20.38 -20.62
C PRO A 739 -9.69 20.24 -22.09
N ALA A 740 -8.78 20.52 -23.03
CA ALA A 740 -9.07 20.36 -24.45
C ALA A 740 -9.36 18.87 -24.77
N PRO A 741 -10.45 18.56 -25.47
CA PRO A 741 -10.77 17.18 -25.82
C PRO A 741 -9.73 16.62 -26.81
N ALA A 742 -9.29 15.39 -26.56
CA ALA A 742 -8.46 14.63 -27.48
C ALA A 742 -9.27 14.06 -28.66
N ALA A 743 -10.54 13.75 -28.43
CA ALA A 743 -11.52 13.34 -29.43
C ALA A 743 -12.93 13.82 -29.04
N GLY A 744 -13.82 13.98 -30.02
CA GLY A 744 -15.21 14.31 -29.77
C GLY A 744 -16.11 14.26 -31.00
N ASP A 745 -17.40 14.03 -30.75
CA ASP A 745 -18.49 14.06 -31.73
C ASP A 745 -19.73 14.78 -31.13
N ASP A 746 -20.90 14.61 -31.75
CA ASP A 746 -22.17 15.21 -31.31
C ASP A 746 -22.76 14.55 -30.05
N ALA A 747 -22.28 13.38 -29.63
CA ALA A 747 -22.75 12.66 -28.46
C ALA A 747 -21.83 12.85 -27.24
N TRP A 748 -20.52 12.86 -27.42
CA TRP A 748 -19.58 13.10 -26.32
C TRP A 748 -18.20 13.54 -26.80
N SER A 749 -17.41 14.10 -25.87
CA SER A 749 -15.98 14.35 -26.07
C SER A 749 -15.19 13.89 -24.86
N VAL A 750 -13.90 13.55 -25.06
CA VAL A 750 -13.03 13.05 -23.99
C VAL A 750 -11.70 13.77 -23.95
N ALA A 751 -11.27 14.10 -22.73
CA ALA A 751 -9.90 14.49 -22.42
C ALA A 751 -9.29 13.50 -21.43
N PHE A 752 -7.96 13.43 -21.36
CA PHE A 752 -7.25 12.50 -20.49
C PHE A 752 -6.33 13.24 -19.53
N SER A 753 -6.17 12.70 -18.33
CA SER A 753 -5.11 13.06 -17.39
C SER A 753 -3.73 12.88 -18.02
N ALA A 754 -2.71 13.54 -17.51
CA ALA A 754 -1.32 13.36 -17.92
C ALA A 754 -0.88 11.88 -17.87
N ALA A 755 -1.31 11.15 -16.84
CA ALA A 755 -1.02 9.72 -16.67
C ALA A 755 -1.69 8.81 -17.71
N ALA A 756 -2.67 9.32 -18.46
CA ALA A 756 -3.41 8.60 -19.49
C ALA A 756 -3.30 9.27 -20.88
N ALA A 757 -2.40 10.23 -21.06
CA ALA A 757 -2.32 11.07 -22.25
C ALA A 757 -2.14 10.29 -23.56
N GLU A 758 -1.41 9.16 -23.52
CA GLU A 758 -1.20 8.29 -24.69
C GLU A 758 -2.50 7.69 -25.24
N ALA A 759 -3.57 7.58 -24.43
CA ALA A 759 -4.87 7.13 -24.92
C ALA A 759 -5.45 8.07 -25.98
N GLY A 760 -5.20 9.38 -25.84
CA GLY A 760 -5.68 10.40 -26.77
C GLY A 760 -4.73 10.71 -27.92
N ARG A 761 -3.45 10.34 -27.84
CA ARG A 761 -2.44 10.75 -28.83
C ARG A 761 -2.69 10.10 -30.19
N GLY A 762 -3.17 10.89 -31.16
CA GLY A 762 -3.43 10.42 -32.52
C GLY A 762 -4.55 9.39 -32.63
N ALA A 763 -5.53 9.41 -31.71
CA ALA A 763 -6.76 8.65 -31.86
C ALA A 763 -7.63 9.27 -32.98
N ALA A 764 -8.16 8.46 -33.88
CA ALA A 764 -8.97 8.94 -35.01
C ALA A 764 -10.39 9.32 -34.61
N ASN A 765 -10.91 8.71 -33.54
CA ASN A 765 -12.26 8.95 -33.02
C ASN A 765 -12.35 8.63 -31.52
N ASN A 766 -13.56 8.86 -30.99
CA ASN A 766 -13.95 8.63 -29.62
C ASN A 766 -13.80 7.15 -29.19
N GLU A 767 -14.23 6.21 -30.03
CA GLU A 767 -14.16 4.77 -29.77
C GLU A 767 -12.72 4.29 -29.61
N GLU A 768 -11.82 4.73 -30.50
CA GLU A 768 -10.40 4.38 -30.44
C GLU A 768 -9.73 4.96 -29.20
N ALA A 769 -10.01 6.23 -28.86
CA ALA A 769 -9.48 6.87 -27.66
C ALA A 769 -9.90 6.12 -26.38
N LEU A 770 -11.18 5.75 -26.28
CA LEU A 770 -11.70 4.97 -25.15
C LEU A 770 -11.12 3.56 -25.11
N ALA A 771 -10.99 2.88 -26.26
CA ALA A 771 -10.40 1.55 -26.33
C ALA A 771 -8.95 1.56 -25.82
N ARG A 772 -8.14 2.54 -26.25
CA ARG A 772 -6.76 2.72 -25.77
C ARG A 772 -6.69 3.05 -24.28
N PHE A 773 -7.66 3.78 -23.74
CA PHE A 773 -7.75 4.03 -22.30
C PHE A 773 -8.05 2.75 -21.52
N LEU A 774 -9.08 1.99 -21.93
CA LEU A 774 -9.46 0.73 -21.26
C LEU A 774 -8.40 -0.36 -21.40
N ALA A 775 -7.60 -0.34 -22.47
CA ALA A 775 -6.46 -1.25 -22.66
C ALA A 775 -5.34 -1.09 -21.63
N GLN A 776 -5.34 -0.02 -20.83
CA GLN A 776 -4.42 0.16 -19.69
C GLN A 776 -4.82 -0.67 -18.46
N ALA A 777 -5.92 -1.43 -18.54
CA ALA A 777 -6.32 -2.40 -17.52
C ALA A 777 -5.24 -3.49 -17.37
N ALA A 778 -5.06 -3.97 -16.14
CA ALA A 778 -4.08 -5.00 -15.80
C ALA A 778 -4.54 -5.73 -14.52
N PRO A 779 -4.06 -6.95 -14.23
CA PRO A 779 -4.40 -7.66 -13.00
C PRO A 779 -4.18 -6.81 -11.74
N GLY A 780 -5.13 -6.84 -10.81
CA GLY A 780 -5.12 -6.02 -9.59
C GLY A 780 -5.64 -4.59 -9.75
N ASN A 781 -5.90 -4.14 -10.98
CA ASN A 781 -6.57 -2.85 -11.22
C ASN A 781 -8.06 -2.89 -10.89
N TYR A 782 -8.68 -1.71 -10.78
CA TYR A 782 -10.13 -1.54 -10.78
C TYR A 782 -10.50 -0.39 -11.71
N ALA A 783 -11.78 -0.31 -12.09
CA ALA A 783 -12.31 0.86 -12.79
C ALA A 783 -13.38 1.57 -11.94
N ALA A 784 -13.58 2.85 -12.18
CA ALA A 784 -14.63 3.63 -11.54
C ALA A 784 -15.38 4.49 -12.57
N VAL A 785 -16.71 4.33 -12.62
CA VAL A 785 -17.60 5.14 -13.46
C VAL A 785 -18.28 6.18 -12.57
N LEU A 786 -17.92 7.44 -12.77
CA LEU A 786 -18.17 8.54 -11.85
C LEU A 786 -19.04 9.61 -12.52
N ALA A 787 -20.35 9.62 -12.24
CA ALA A 787 -21.33 10.33 -13.05
C ALA A 787 -21.94 11.56 -12.36
N TYR A 788 -21.70 12.75 -12.92
CA TYR A 788 -22.37 14.00 -12.55
C TYR A 788 -23.66 14.18 -13.36
N LEU A 789 -24.62 13.30 -13.10
CA LEU A 789 -25.90 13.18 -13.79
C LEU A 789 -27.05 13.01 -12.78
N ALA A 790 -28.29 13.16 -13.27
CA ALA A 790 -29.46 12.88 -12.46
C ALA A 790 -29.50 11.40 -12.05
N SER A 791 -29.85 11.14 -10.79
CA SER A 791 -30.00 9.79 -10.23
C SER A 791 -31.42 9.25 -10.45
N ASP A 792 -31.87 9.26 -11.70
CA ASP A 792 -33.16 8.69 -12.12
C ASP A 792 -33.01 7.29 -12.74
N GLY A 793 -34.13 6.58 -12.89
CA GLY A 793 -34.13 5.20 -13.41
C GLY A 793 -33.52 5.06 -14.81
N ARG A 794 -33.74 6.04 -15.70
CA ARG A 794 -33.23 6.00 -17.07
C ARG A 794 -31.71 6.12 -17.09
N HIS A 795 -31.14 7.05 -16.33
CA HIS A 795 -29.69 7.21 -16.22
C HIS A 795 -29.05 6.07 -15.43
N ALA A 796 -29.72 5.54 -14.40
CA ALA A 796 -29.25 4.40 -13.61
C ALA A 796 -29.05 3.14 -14.47
N ASP A 797 -30.03 2.81 -15.31
CA ASP A 797 -29.95 1.66 -16.22
C ASP A 797 -28.81 1.81 -17.23
N ALA A 798 -28.67 3.01 -17.83
CA ALA A 798 -27.61 3.31 -18.79
C ALA A 798 -26.21 3.25 -18.14
N LEU A 799 -26.07 3.77 -16.91
CA LEU A 799 -24.81 3.68 -16.15
C LEU A 799 -24.49 2.24 -15.76
N GLN A 800 -25.48 1.45 -15.35
CA GLN A 800 -25.26 0.02 -15.07
C GLN A 800 -24.87 -0.76 -16.32
N SER A 801 -25.44 -0.44 -17.48
CA SER A 801 -25.01 -1.00 -18.76
C SER A 801 -23.55 -0.66 -19.05
N LEU A 802 -23.14 0.61 -18.88
CA LEU A 802 -21.75 1.02 -19.07
C LEU A 802 -20.80 0.31 -18.10
N ARG A 803 -21.15 0.23 -16.81
CA ARG A 803 -20.36 -0.49 -15.80
C ARG A 803 -20.17 -1.95 -16.18
N ARG A 804 -21.25 -2.62 -16.61
CA ARG A 804 -21.21 -4.03 -17.06
C ARG A 804 -20.24 -4.18 -18.23
N THR A 805 -20.40 -3.34 -19.26
CA THR A 805 -19.53 -3.42 -20.44
C THR A 805 -18.07 -3.14 -20.12
N VAL A 806 -17.76 -2.15 -19.28
CA VAL A 806 -16.38 -1.91 -18.83
C VAL A 806 -15.84 -3.13 -18.09
N ALA A 807 -16.65 -3.74 -17.23
CA ALA A 807 -16.27 -4.94 -16.48
C ALA A 807 -16.00 -6.15 -17.39
N GLU A 808 -16.82 -6.34 -18.42
CA GLU A 808 -16.67 -7.40 -19.43
C GLU A 808 -15.44 -7.17 -20.33
N THR A 809 -15.22 -5.92 -20.77
CA THR A 809 -14.11 -5.54 -21.64
C THR A 809 -12.76 -5.66 -20.93
N THR A 810 -12.70 -5.32 -19.64
CA THR A 810 -11.43 -5.20 -18.90
C THR A 810 -11.16 -6.35 -17.93
N GLY A 811 -12.18 -7.14 -17.57
CA GLY A 811 -12.11 -8.15 -16.51
C GLY A 811 -12.02 -7.56 -15.10
N LEU A 812 -12.04 -6.23 -14.95
CA LEU A 812 -11.87 -5.57 -13.66
C LEU A 812 -13.15 -5.55 -12.83
N SER A 813 -12.99 -5.28 -11.53
CA SER A 813 -14.08 -4.81 -10.68
C SER A 813 -14.36 -3.34 -10.95
N VAL A 814 -15.65 -2.97 -11.07
CA VAL A 814 -16.07 -1.63 -11.52
C VAL A 814 -16.95 -0.93 -10.48
N GLN A 815 -16.38 0.06 -9.80
CA GLN A 815 -17.13 0.98 -8.95
C GLN A 815 -18.03 1.88 -9.81
N GLY A 816 -19.16 2.30 -9.24
CA GLY A 816 -20.08 3.23 -9.86
C GLY A 816 -20.66 4.17 -8.83
N GLY A 817 -20.75 5.46 -9.16
CA GLY A 817 -21.32 6.43 -8.23
C GLY A 817 -21.76 7.71 -8.90
N TYR A 818 -22.74 8.38 -8.27
CA TYR A 818 -23.19 9.70 -8.69
C TYR A 818 -22.41 10.80 -7.96
N GLY A 819 -21.97 11.81 -8.70
CA GLY A 819 -21.36 13.01 -8.16
C GLY A 819 -22.43 13.99 -7.66
N PRO A 820 -22.14 14.79 -6.61
CA PRO A 820 -20.94 14.77 -5.77
C PRO A 820 -20.95 13.69 -4.66
N ARG A 821 -22.00 12.87 -4.50
CA ARG A 821 -22.09 11.85 -3.43
C ARG A 821 -20.81 11.03 -3.31
N TYR A 822 -20.30 10.47 -4.41
CA TYR A 822 -19.12 9.61 -4.33
C TYR A 822 -17.83 10.35 -3.90
N LEU A 823 -17.76 11.68 -4.09
CA LEU A 823 -16.60 12.48 -3.64
C LEU A 823 -16.46 12.43 -2.11
N HIS A 824 -17.59 12.31 -1.42
CA HIS A 824 -17.68 12.16 0.02
C HIS A 824 -17.76 10.69 0.46
N SER A 825 -17.57 9.73 -0.46
CA SER A 825 -17.43 8.30 -0.16
C SER A 825 -16.10 7.73 -0.63
N THR A 826 -15.99 7.38 -1.92
CA THR A 826 -14.82 6.74 -2.51
C THR A 826 -13.75 7.73 -2.98
N GLY A 827 -14.06 9.02 -2.99
CA GLY A 827 -13.13 10.07 -3.40
C GLY A 827 -11.77 10.01 -2.70
N GLN A 828 -11.75 9.74 -1.39
CA GLN A 828 -10.51 9.57 -0.62
C GLN A 828 -9.66 8.41 -1.18
N LEU A 829 -10.25 7.23 -1.41
CA LEU A 829 -9.59 6.08 -2.02
C LEU A 829 -9.06 6.38 -3.42
N HIS A 830 -9.82 7.10 -4.24
CA HIS A 830 -9.44 7.37 -5.63
C HIS A 830 -8.15 8.20 -5.73
N LYS A 831 -7.93 9.14 -4.79
CA LYS A 831 -6.76 10.04 -4.80
C LYS A 831 -5.65 9.59 -3.85
N GLY A 832 -5.99 8.98 -2.73
CA GLY A 832 -5.03 8.56 -1.69
C GLY A 832 -4.66 7.08 -1.70
N GLY A 833 -5.50 6.22 -2.27
CA GLY A 833 -5.32 4.77 -2.29
C GLY A 833 -4.29 4.27 -3.32
N PRO A 834 -4.18 2.95 -3.53
CA PRO A 834 -3.25 2.37 -4.50
C PRO A 834 -3.46 2.93 -5.91
N ASN A 835 -2.39 3.11 -6.70
CA ASN A 835 -2.49 3.64 -8.06
C ASN A 835 -2.93 2.60 -9.10
N THR A 836 -4.06 1.95 -8.80
CA THR A 836 -4.60 0.81 -9.54
C THR A 836 -5.96 1.12 -10.21
N GLY A 837 -6.45 2.36 -10.10
CA GLY A 837 -7.73 2.78 -10.66
C GLY A 837 -7.65 3.34 -12.08
N LEU A 838 -8.65 3.02 -12.91
CA LEU A 838 -9.01 3.71 -14.15
C LEU A 838 -10.33 4.47 -13.94
N PHE A 839 -10.31 5.80 -14.10
CA PHE A 839 -11.43 6.66 -13.74
C PHE A 839 -12.13 7.24 -14.98
N LEU A 840 -13.42 6.99 -15.13
CA LEU A 840 -14.28 7.64 -16.12
C LEU A 840 -15.13 8.70 -15.41
N VAL A 841 -14.71 9.96 -15.47
CA VAL A 841 -15.46 11.10 -14.91
C VAL A 841 -16.42 11.62 -15.98
N LEU A 842 -17.71 11.40 -15.78
CA LEU A 842 -18.77 11.76 -16.72
C LEU A 842 -19.44 13.06 -16.28
N ALA A 843 -19.35 14.09 -17.11
CA ALA A 843 -20.01 15.38 -16.92
C ALA A 843 -21.02 15.61 -18.05
N ARG A 844 -22.10 16.35 -17.79
CA ARG A 844 -23.03 16.78 -18.85
C ARG A 844 -22.75 18.19 -19.34
N GLU A 845 -22.98 18.41 -20.63
CA GLU A 845 -23.06 19.73 -21.25
C GLU A 845 -24.52 20.17 -21.41
N GLY A 846 -24.85 21.37 -20.94
CA GLY A 846 -26.19 21.94 -21.06
C GLY A 846 -27.29 21.21 -20.29
N GLY A 847 -28.53 21.35 -20.75
CA GLY A 847 -29.74 20.82 -20.13
C GLY A 847 -30.46 21.81 -19.20
N ALA A 848 -31.61 21.38 -18.66
CA ALA A 848 -32.34 22.18 -17.67
C ALA A 848 -31.46 22.45 -16.43
N ASP A 849 -31.61 23.66 -15.88
CA ASP A 849 -30.83 24.16 -14.77
C ASP A 849 -31.73 24.84 -13.75
N LEU A 850 -31.23 25.01 -12.52
CA LEU A 850 -31.95 25.60 -11.41
C LEU A 850 -31.07 26.63 -10.71
N ASP A 851 -31.58 27.85 -10.57
CA ASP A 851 -30.90 28.89 -9.81
C ASP A 851 -30.77 28.51 -8.34
N ILE A 852 -29.64 28.88 -7.72
CA ILE A 852 -29.46 28.76 -6.26
C ILE A 852 -29.68 30.15 -5.65
N PRO A 853 -30.78 30.36 -4.91
CA PRO A 853 -31.11 31.66 -4.31
C PRO A 853 -29.96 32.24 -3.49
N GLY A 854 -29.60 33.49 -3.76
CA GLY A 854 -28.54 34.22 -3.04
C GLY A 854 -27.10 33.82 -3.34
N ALA A 855 -26.86 32.73 -4.10
CA ALA A 855 -25.51 32.25 -4.39
C ALA A 855 -24.88 32.85 -5.67
N GLY A 856 -25.70 33.46 -6.54
CA GLY A 856 -25.25 34.00 -7.84
C GLY A 856 -24.73 32.92 -8.78
N LEU A 857 -25.23 31.69 -8.65
CA LEU A 857 -24.79 30.51 -9.39
C LEU A 857 -25.98 29.52 -9.52
N THR A 858 -25.94 28.61 -10.50
CA THR A 858 -26.96 27.55 -10.69
C THR A 858 -26.47 26.17 -10.25
N PHE A 859 -27.37 25.25 -9.91
CA PHE A 859 -26.99 23.87 -9.56
C PHE A 859 -26.19 23.17 -10.67
N GLY A 860 -26.50 23.42 -11.94
CA GLY A 860 -25.78 22.87 -13.08
C GLY A 860 -24.36 23.43 -13.19
N GLN A 861 -24.17 24.72 -12.89
CA GLN A 861 -22.83 25.33 -12.78
C GLN A 861 -22.02 24.71 -11.63
N LEU A 862 -22.62 24.52 -10.45
CA LEU A 862 -21.97 23.85 -9.31
C LEU A 862 -21.57 22.41 -9.66
N CYS A 863 -22.50 21.64 -10.23
CA CYS A 863 -22.29 20.24 -10.61
C CYS A 863 -21.15 20.09 -11.63
N ARG A 864 -21.09 20.96 -12.66
CA ARG A 864 -19.97 20.96 -13.64
C ARG A 864 -18.64 21.39 -13.01
N ALA A 865 -18.65 22.36 -12.09
CA ALA A 865 -17.45 22.77 -11.37
C ALA A 865 -16.92 21.65 -10.46
N GLN A 866 -17.81 20.87 -9.82
CA GLN A 866 -17.44 19.69 -9.04
C GLN A 866 -16.85 18.58 -9.93
N ALA A 867 -17.43 18.31 -11.09
CA ALA A 867 -16.91 17.33 -12.04
C ALA A 867 -15.49 17.69 -12.52
N LEU A 868 -15.29 18.96 -12.90
CA LEU A 868 -13.99 19.45 -13.34
C LEU A 868 -12.97 19.46 -12.19
N GLY A 869 -13.39 19.89 -10.99
CA GLY A 869 -12.55 19.89 -9.80
C GLY A 869 -12.08 18.48 -9.41
N ASP A 870 -12.95 17.49 -9.53
CA ASP A 870 -12.61 16.09 -9.27
C ASP A 870 -11.61 15.54 -10.30
N PHE A 871 -11.84 15.77 -11.59
CA PHE A 871 -10.91 15.36 -12.63
C PHE A 871 -9.52 15.99 -12.44
N ARG A 872 -9.45 17.30 -12.16
CA ARG A 872 -8.18 17.98 -11.89
C ARG A 872 -7.48 17.39 -10.66
N ALA A 873 -8.23 16.95 -9.64
CA ALA A 873 -7.65 16.35 -8.45
C ALA A 873 -7.08 14.94 -8.72
N LEU A 874 -7.77 14.15 -9.54
CA LEU A 874 -7.26 12.87 -10.03
C LEU A 874 -5.99 13.06 -10.86
N ASP A 875 -5.97 14.03 -11.78
CA ASP A 875 -4.81 14.33 -12.62
C ASP A 875 -3.60 14.77 -11.78
N ALA A 876 -3.80 15.69 -10.83
CA ALA A 876 -2.75 16.13 -9.91
C ALA A 876 -2.21 14.99 -9.01
N ALA A 877 -3.05 13.99 -8.70
CA ALA A 877 -2.64 12.80 -7.98
C ALA A 877 -2.00 11.71 -8.87
N GLY A 878 -1.73 12.00 -10.15
CA GLY A 878 -1.10 11.08 -11.09
C GLY A 878 -1.97 9.87 -11.45
N ARG A 879 -3.30 10.04 -11.43
CA ARG A 879 -4.27 8.97 -11.68
C ARG A 879 -4.63 8.89 -13.16
N ARG A 880 -4.89 7.68 -13.65
CA ARG A 880 -5.36 7.42 -15.01
C ARG A 880 -6.84 7.77 -15.10
N ALA A 881 -7.15 8.97 -15.55
CA ALA A 881 -8.51 9.48 -15.65
C ALA A 881 -8.87 9.95 -17.07
N ALA A 882 -10.11 9.70 -17.46
CA ALA A 882 -10.74 10.28 -18.64
C ALA A 882 -11.90 11.20 -18.20
N TYR A 883 -11.86 12.45 -18.63
CA TYR A 883 -12.93 13.41 -18.46
C TYR A 883 -13.83 13.37 -19.70
N VAL A 884 -15.02 12.78 -19.54
CA VAL A 884 -15.98 12.59 -20.63
C VAL A 884 -17.12 13.59 -20.47
N VAL A 885 -17.30 14.45 -21.46
CA VAL A 885 -18.40 15.41 -21.52
C VAL A 885 -19.48 14.84 -22.44
N LEU A 886 -20.63 14.52 -21.86
CA LEU A 886 -21.82 14.03 -22.54
C LEU A 886 -22.62 15.20 -23.11
N LYS A 887 -22.99 15.11 -24.39
CA LYS A 887 -23.71 16.15 -25.13
C LYS A 887 -25.12 15.69 -25.47
N GLY A 888 -26.04 16.64 -25.58
CA GLY A 888 -27.44 16.34 -25.90
C GLY A 888 -28.13 15.58 -24.76
N ASP A 889 -28.79 14.47 -25.09
CA ASP A 889 -29.48 13.60 -24.12
C ASP A 889 -28.47 12.67 -23.41
N PRO A 890 -28.23 12.82 -22.09
CA PRO A 890 -27.17 12.08 -21.41
C PRO A 890 -27.41 10.57 -21.39
N GLY A 891 -28.66 10.11 -21.30
CA GLY A 891 -29.00 8.68 -21.35
C GLY A 891 -28.61 8.04 -22.68
N ALA A 892 -28.91 8.69 -23.81
CA ALA A 892 -28.51 8.23 -25.14
C ALA A 892 -26.99 8.28 -25.33
N ALA A 893 -26.33 9.33 -24.85
CA ALA A 893 -24.87 9.46 -24.90
C ALA A 893 -24.17 8.34 -24.09
N LEU A 894 -24.68 8.01 -22.90
CA LEU A 894 -24.19 6.88 -22.08
C LEU A 894 -24.31 5.54 -22.80
N LEU A 895 -25.42 5.27 -23.48
CA LEU A 895 -25.60 4.02 -24.23
C LEU A 895 -24.62 3.93 -25.41
N ARG A 896 -24.32 5.05 -26.09
CA ARG A 896 -23.28 5.10 -27.12
C ARG A 896 -21.88 4.88 -26.53
N LEU A 897 -21.61 5.46 -25.37
CA LEU A 897 -20.35 5.25 -24.64
C LEU A 897 -20.18 3.78 -24.23
N ALA A 898 -21.25 3.11 -23.78
CA ALA A 898 -21.25 1.68 -23.50
C ALA A 898 -20.99 0.86 -24.78
N ALA A 899 -21.64 1.18 -25.89
CA ALA A 899 -21.38 0.53 -27.18
C ALA A 899 -19.93 0.69 -27.64
N ALA A 900 -19.33 1.87 -27.44
CA ALA A 900 -17.92 2.13 -27.73
C ALA A 900 -16.99 1.27 -26.84
N ALA A 901 -17.28 1.17 -25.54
CA ALA A 901 -16.54 0.31 -24.62
C ALA A 901 -16.64 -1.18 -25.01
N ALA A 902 -17.77 -1.64 -25.55
CA ALA A 902 -17.93 -3.01 -26.05
C ALA A 902 -17.16 -3.26 -27.36
N ALA A 903 -17.04 -2.24 -28.22
CA ALA A 903 -16.26 -2.34 -29.45
C ALA A 903 -14.75 -2.47 -29.16
N ALA A 904 -14.27 -1.85 -28.08
CA ALA A 904 -12.88 -1.96 -27.63
C ALA A 904 -12.45 -3.42 -27.38
N ALA A 905 -13.34 -4.27 -26.83
CA ALA A 905 -13.06 -5.69 -26.57
C ALA A 905 -12.79 -6.51 -27.84
N ARG A 906 -13.26 -6.05 -29.02
CA ARG A 906 -13.16 -6.76 -30.30
C ARG A 906 -11.94 -6.37 -31.13
N THR A 907 -11.15 -5.39 -30.69
CA THR A 907 -9.95 -4.95 -31.40
C THR A 907 -8.73 -5.56 -30.73
N PRO A 908 -8.04 -6.56 -31.31
CA PRO A 908 -6.85 -7.12 -30.70
C PRO A 908 -5.78 -6.04 -30.59
N ALA A 909 -5.15 -5.94 -29.42
CA ALA A 909 -4.00 -5.07 -29.21
C ALA A 909 -2.95 -5.42 -30.28
N ARG A 910 -2.66 -4.48 -31.17
CA ARG A 910 -1.47 -4.60 -32.05
C ARG A 910 -0.27 -4.59 -31.12
N ALA A 911 0.39 -5.74 -31.02
CA ALA A 911 1.60 -5.99 -30.26
C ALA A 911 2.75 -5.06 -30.68
#